data_AF-A0A2E0ZIM1-F1
#
_entry.id   AF-A0A2E0ZIM1-F1
#
_cell.length_a   1.000
_cell.length_b   1.000
_cell.length_c   1.000
_cell.angle_alpha   90.00
_cell.angle_beta   90.00
_cell.angle_gamma   90.00
#
_symmetry.space_group_name_H-M   'P 1'
#
loop_
_entity.id
_entity.type
_entity.pdbx_description
1 polymer ?
#
loop_
_entity_poly.entity_id
_entity_poly.type
_entity_poly.pdbx_seq_one_letter_code
_entity_poly.pdbx_strand_id
1 'polypeptide(L)'
;MHNWKRWLSLALILLLAACTQDLEPTPTAAPEEPIEPTAAPTDTAEPPTPEPEPTDPPVEETSAPTEEPAPTEEPAPVGFEWPAPADAYEDLSRAPISEAEQATFNDLETNYPPERDDVGLAIAYRGLTELPTDPPVPRDYTVGVREPLLVLNTDLNTLSAPDFELLHISDHAYFWFDTTPGLSDPDSEELATTGAAFDQIYEENTAIFGPEDNPGIDGNARVHIVNASPLSVCDVEESTSHLCGLGGYFGSSDILPQAVDPSSNEREMFVMNGSFFGSSTYLDILAHEFRHMIESNYDANDWDWEVEGSAMLAEDLLGFPTDPIARGNMFLGNPDQQLNRWVDGNTLPYYGQGYVMNRYLYNRLGPDLYRTFATHPEPGFAALDAIAAENELEFTGLSIFLDWLAALVIHSDENAPELYALRDGLDTAATTGINNFPTTTDTTVSQYAADYYRLFGDGPATLNFTGSNHTPLLKVLPFSGEQMWLANRANYSNMRLTHEFDLSGVASATLEYAVFHEIEVGYDFAYVSISTDGGQTWQGLVGSNMQGEAVRDDPADVAYTDRFYTGRSNDWVQESIDLTPYAGQVVQIRFEYVTDPILTFGGIAFDNIAIPEIEFYDDAESENGWTAEGFVRATGYVPQRWHILLVTYENGAPVVTPIELSADNTAIAEFSLDSDGGGRPYLIIAATAPMTLEPAHYQLELTQ
;
A
#
# COMPACT_ATOMS: atom_id res chain seq x y z
N MET A 1 10.52 7.51 32.10
CA MET A 1 10.00 8.45 31.09
C MET A 1 11.07 9.17 30.26
N HIS A 2 12.38 8.98 30.46
CA HIS A 2 13.43 9.55 29.57
C HIS A 2 14.33 8.50 28.88
N ASN A 3 14.04 7.20 29.03
CA ASN A 3 14.76 6.09 28.38
C ASN A 3 13.89 5.30 27.39
N TRP A 4 12.68 5.76 27.06
CA TRP A 4 11.75 5.05 26.17
C TRP A 4 11.87 5.49 24.70
N LYS A 5 12.63 6.55 24.40
CA LYS A 5 12.92 6.99 23.03
C LYS A 5 13.89 6.07 22.25
N ARG A 6 14.43 5.02 22.88
CA ARG A 6 15.33 4.05 22.23
C ARG A 6 14.61 2.86 21.59
N TRP A 7 13.30 2.74 21.80
CA TRP A 7 12.51 1.59 21.34
C TRP A 7 11.38 2.03 20.39
N LEU A 8 11.60 3.13 19.69
CA LEU A 8 10.69 3.72 18.71
C LEU A 8 11.24 3.53 17.28
N SER A 9 12.12 2.55 17.08
CA SER A 9 12.69 2.26 15.76
C SER A 9 11.68 1.42 14.97
N LEU A 10 11.36 1.92 13.78
CA LEU A 10 10.19 1.58 12.99
C LEU A 10 10.34 0.28 12.22
N ALA A 11 9.21 -0.35 11.89
CA ALA A 11 9.17 -1.61 11.19
C ALA A 11 8.76 -1.51 9.69
N LEU A 12 9.71 -1.62 8.74
CA LEU A 12 9.55 -1.91 7.30
C LEU A 12 9.73 -3.42 6.89
N ILE A 13 8.85 -4.03 6.08
CA ILE A 13 9.06 -5.33 5.42
C ILE A 13 8.91 -5.11 3.91
N LEU A 14 9.97 -5.33 3.12
CA LEU A 14 9.98 -5.06 1.68
C LEU A 14 10.45 -6.24 0.87
N LEU A 15 9.62 -6.70 -0.05
CA LEU A 15 9.86 -7.93 -0.81
C LEU A 15 10.34 -7.62 -2.24
N LEU A 16 11.62 -7.84 -2.52
CA LEU A 16 12.12 -7.84 -3.89
C LEU A 16 11.70 -9.14 -4.61
N ALA A 17 10.57 -9.12 -5.32
CA ALA A 17 10.18 -10.19 -6.25
C ALA A 17 10.71 -9.90 -7.67
N ALA A 18 11.87 -10.44 -8.03
CA ALA A 18 12.40 -10.40 -9.39
C ALA A 18 11.73 -11.47 -10.27
N CYS A 19 10.60 -11.13 -10.90
CA CYS A 19 10.03 -11.97 -11.95
C CYS A 19 10.86 -11.83 -13.24
N THR A 20 11.72 -12.82 -13.53
CA THR A 20 12.34 -12.98 -14.85
C THR A 20 11.30 -13.48 -15.88
N GLN A 21 11.15 -12.76 -16.99
CA GLN A 21 10.18 -13.00 -18.07
C GLN A 21 10.39 -14.32 -18.84
N ASP A 22 9.29 -15.02 -19.18
CA ASP A 22 8.87 -15.26 -20.57
C ASP A 22 7.52 -16.01 -20.64
N LEU A 23 6.54 -15.48 -21.38
CA LEU A 23 5.81 -16.15 -22.47
C LEU A 23 4.73 -15.22 -23.06
N GLU A 24 4.84 -14.99 -24.37
CA GLU A 24 3.87 -14.26 -25.21
C GLU A 24 2.42 -14.75 -25.03
N PRO A 25 1.41 -13.86 -25.16
CA PRO A 25 0.01 -14.28 -25.18
C PRO A 25 -0.25 -15.09 -26.47
N THR A 26 -0.65 -16.34 -26.29
CA THR A 26 -1.17 -17.17 -27.39
C THR A 26 -2.45 -16.50 -27.94
N PRO A 27 -2.62 -16.38 -29.27
CA PRO A 27 -3.76 -15.67 -29.84
C PRO A 27 -5.09 -16.38 -29.56
N THR A 28 -6.06 -15.58 -29.13
CA THR A 28 -7.46 -15.91 -28.89
C THR A 28 -8.07 -16.73 -30.03
N ALA A 29 -8.54 -17.94 -29.72
CA ALA A 29 -9.37 -18.72 -30.65
C ALA A 29 -10.75 -18.07 -30.78
N ALA A 30 -11.22 -17.92 -32.03
CA ALA A 30 -12.53 -17.42 -32.40
C ALA A 30 -13.67 -18.31 -31.86
N PRO A 31 -14.90 -17.78 -31.69
CA PRO A 31 -16.01 -18.52 -31.09
C PRO A 31 -16.58 -19.56 -32.08
N GLU A 32 -16.75 -20.80 -31.63
CA GLU A 32 -17.50 -21.82 -32.36
C GLU A 32 -19.02 -21.64 -32.15
N GLU A 33 -19.77 -21.74 -33.25
CA GLU A 33 -21.24 -21.71 -33.32
C GLU A 33 -21.91 -22.97 -32.70
N PRO A 34 -23.19 -22.88 -32.28
CA PRO A 34 -23.86 -23.95 -31.56
C PRO A 34 -24.36 -25.06 -32.50
N ILE A 35 -24.13 -26.32 -32.10
CA ILE A 35 -24.65 -27.51 -32.81
C ILE A 35 -25.87 -28.07 -32.06
N GLU A 36 -27.02 -28.14 -32.74
CA GLU A 36 -28.25 -28.81 -32.30
C GLU A 36 -28.07 -30.34 -32.16
N PRO A 37 -28.75 -31.01 -31.20
CA PRO A 37 -28.68 -32.46 -31.06
C PRO A 37 -29.69 -33.15 -31.98
N THR A 38 -29.23 -34.11 -32.78
CA THR A 38 -30.09 -35.08 -33.49
C THR A 38 -29.95 -36.49 -32.92
N ALA A 39 -31.04 -37.24 -33.00
CA ALA A 39 -31.44 -38.37 -32.17
C ALA A 39 -30.67 -39.71 -32.26
N ALA A 40 -30.98 -40.55 -31.27
CA ALA A 40 -30.53 -41.89 -30.90
C ALA A 40 -30.64 -43.00 -31.97
N PRO A 41 -30.19 -44.24 -31.63
CA PRO A 41 -31.17 -45.21 -31.14
C PRO A 41 -30.76 -46.06 -29.92
N THR A 42 -31.82 -46.63 -29.36
CA THR A 42 -32.10 -47.40 -28.14
C THR A 42 -31.37 -48.73 -27.92
N ASP A 43 -31.15 -49.08 -26.64
CA ASP A 43 -31.61 -50.37 -26.09
C ASP A 43 -31.95 -50.24 -24.58
N THR A 44 -32.65 -51.24 -24.06
CA THR A 44 -33.77 -51.19 -23.12
C THR A 44 -33.45 -51.71 -21.70
N ALA A 45 -34.00 -51.08 -20.66
CA ALA A 45 -34.41 -51.73 -19.40
C ALA A 45 -35.32 -50.79 -18.56
N GLU A 46 -36.46 -51.32 -18.12
CA GLU A 46 -37.61 -50.64 -17.51
C GLU A 46 -37.61 -50.81 -15.96
N PRO A 47 -37.98 -49.80 -15.14
CA PRO A 47 -38.17 -49.97 -13.70
C PRO A 47 -39.67 -50.15 -13.31
N PRO A 48 -40.00 -50.90 -12.24
CA PRO A 48 -41.37 -51.23 -11.89
C PRO A 48 -42.07 -50.24 -10.95
N THR A 49 -43.39 -50.26 -11.06
CA THR A 49 -44.46 -49.51 -10.39
C THR A 49 -44.72 -49.93 -8.92
N PRO A 50 -45.21 -49.04 -8.02
CA PRO A 50 -45.68 -49.44 -6.68
C PRO A 50 -47.20 -49.35 -6.48
N GLU A 51 -47.76 -50.28 -5.69
CA GLU A 51 -49.07 -50.26 -4.98
C GLU A 51 -49.13 -51.44 -3.96
N PRO A 52 -50.02 -51.52 -2.94
CA PRO A 52 -50.51 -50.56 -1.92
C PRO A 52 -50.34 -51.06 -0.43
N GLU A 53 -50.87 -50.26 0.51
CA GLU A 53 -50.91 -50.23 2.02
C GLU A 53 -51.06 -51.53 2.87
N PRO A 54 -50.92 -51.40 4.22
CA PRO A 54 -52.14 -51.47 5.05
C PRO A 54 -52.27 -50.42 6.17
N THR A 55 -53.54 -50.21 6.53
CA THR A 55 -54.13 -49.31 7.53
C THR A 55 -54.09 -49.86 8.96
N ASP A 56 -53.96 -48.97 9.97
CA ASP A 56 -54.19 -49.26 11.39
C ASP A 56 -55.35 -48.41 11.97
N PRO A 57 -56.05 -48.90 13.03
CA PRO A 57 -57.36 -48.41 13.47
C PRO A 57 -57.29 -47.19 14.42
N PRO A 58 -58.43 -46.50 14.68
CA PRO A 58 -58.43 -45.25 15.44
C PRO A 58 -58.39 -45.50 16.95
N VAL A 59 -57.59 -44.70 17.66
CA VAL A 59 -57.63 -44.57 19.11
C VAL A 59 -58.30 -43.23 19.43
N GLU A 60 -59.49 -43.29 20.06
CA GLU A 60 -60.07 -42.16 20.79
C GLU A 60 -59.30 -41.99 22.11
N GLU A 61 -58.72 -40.81 22.34
CA GLU A 61 -58.48 -40.35 23.70
C GLU A 61 -58.94 -38.91 23.92
N THR A 62 -59.55 -38.77 25.08
CA THR A 62 -60.38 -37.70 25.61
C THR A 62 -59.61 -36.46 26.03
N SER A 63 -60.22 -35.30 25.77
CA SER A 63 -59.84 -33.97 26.23
C SER A 63 -59.79 -33.80 27.75
N ALA A 64 -58.73 -33.15 28.25
CA ALA A 64 -58.77 -32.29 29.44
C ALA A 64 -57.78 -31.12 29.24
N PRO A 65 -58.17 -29.85 29.45
CA PRO A 65 -57.28 -28.71 29.24
C PRO A 65 -56.39 -28.51 30.47
N THR A 66 -55.10 -28.42 30.26
CA THR A 66 -54.17 -27.81 31.23
C THR A 66 -53.78 -26.47 30.61
N GLU A 67 -54.11 -25.36 31.28
CA GLU A 67 -53.65 -24.02 30.89
C GLU A 67 -52.12 -23.98 31.00
N GLU A 68 -51.47 -23.94 29.85
CA GLU A 68 -50.07 -23.61 29.69
C GLU A 68 -49.95 -22.08 29.87
N PRO A 69 -49.02 -21.57 30.69
CA PRO A 69 -48.82 -20.13 30.80
C PRO A 69 -48.40 -19.61 29.42
N ALA A 70 -49.05 -18.53 28.98
CA ALA A 70 -48.75 -17.91 27.70
C ALA A 70 -47.22 -17.68 27.58
N PRO A 71 -46.60 -17.99 26.42
CA PRO A 71 -45.25 -17.54 26.16
C PRO A 71 -45.27 -16.02 26.33
N THR A 72 -44.39 -15.52 27.17
CA THR A 72 -44.14 -14.09 27.21
C THR A 72 -43.58 -13.80 25.82
N GLU A 73 -44.33 -13.08 24.99
CA GLU A 73 -43.83 -12.61 23.70
C GLU A 73 -42.53 -11.88 24.00
N GLU A 74 -41.41 -12.51 23.61
CA GLU A 74 -40.14 -11.85 23.50
C GLU A 74 -40.39 -10.66 22.55
N PRO A 75 -40.16 -9.41 22.99
CA PRO A 75 -40.37 -8.28 22.10
C PRO A 75 -39.54 -8.55 20.84
N ALA A 76 -40.20 -8.55 19.67
CA ALA A 76 -39.49 -8.62 18.41
C ALA A 76 -38.43 -7.50 18.42
N PRO A 77 -37.16 -7.79 18.12
CA PRO A 77 -36.15 -6.75 18.04
C PRO A 77 -36.69 -5.71 17.06
N VAL A 78 -36.82 -4.48 17.54
CA VAL A 78 -37.12 -3.35 16.67
C VAL A 78 -35.84 -3.17 15.87
N GLY A 79 -35.77 -3.82 14.71
CA GLY A 79 -34.61 -3.73 13.84
C GLY A 79 -34.39 -2.26 13.47
N PHE A 80 -33.14 -1.81 13.56
CA PHE A 80 -32.73 -0.54 13.00
C PHE A 80 -33.04 -0.51 11.50
N GLU A 81 -33.71 0.55 11.06
CA GLU A 81 -34.03 0.74 9.65
C GLU A 81 -32.90 1.52 8.99
N TRP A 82 -32.08 0.81 8.20
CA TRP A 82 -30.97 1.41 7.47
C TRP A 82 -31.46 2.49 6.49
N PRO A 83 -30.77 3.63 6.40
CA PRO A 83 -31.04 4.61 5.36
C PRO A 83 -30.81 4.03 3.95
N ALA A 84 -31.34 4.72 2.93
CA ALA A 84 -31.14 4.31 1.55
C ALA A 84 -29.72 4.63 1.06
N PRO A 85 -29.12 3.75 0.22
CA PRO A 85 -27.85 4.01 -0.46
C PRO A 85 -27.82 5.31 -1.27
N ALA A 86 -26.64 5.93 -1.36
CA ALA A 86 -26.41 7.05 -2.26
C ALA A 86 -26.49 6.64 -3.75
N ASP A 87 -26.89 7.58 -4.62
CA ASP A 87 -27.05 7.36 -6.07
C ASP A 87 -25.71 7.37 -6.83
N ALA A 88 -25.56 6.51 -7.83
CA ALA A 88 -24.34 6.34 -8.64
C ALA A 88 -23.94 7.58 -9.49
N TYR A 89 -22.66 7.62 -9.89
CA TYR A 89 -21.96 8.80 -10.42
C TYR A 89 -21.96 9.00 -11.96
N GLU A 90 -21.56 10.20 -12.39
CA GLU A 90 -21.24 10.57 -13.78
C GLU A 90 -19.71 10.72 -13.97
N ASP A 91 -19.13 10.08 -15.00
CA ASP A 91 -17.67 9.97 -15.19
C ASP A 91 -16.94 11.31 -15.47
N LEU A 92 -17.57 12.27 -16.15
CA LEU A 92 -17.04 13.62 -16.39
C LEU A 92 -17.91 14.67 -15.69
N SER A 93 -17.86 14.70 -14.36
CA SER A 93 -18.67 15.64 -13.58
C SER A 93 -18.19 17.08 -13.73
N ARG A 94 -19.13 17.97 -14.05
CA ARG A 94 -18.91 19.42 -14.23
C ARG A 94 -19.62 20.26 -13.17
N ALA A 95 -20.19 19.60 -12.15
CA ALA A 95 -20.83 20.28 -11.03
C ALA A 95 -19.81 21.18 -10.29
N PRO A 96 -20.24 22.30 -9.69
CA PRO A 96 -19.36 23.08 -8.81
C PRO A 96 -18.89 22.27 -7.61
N ILE A 97 -17.66 22.51 -7.16
CA ILE A 97 -17.14 21.98 -5.90
C ILE A 97 -17.96 22.52 -4.72
N SER A 98 -18.41 21.62 -3.85
CA SER A 98 -19.09 21.94 -2.60
C SER A 98 -18.11 22.31 -1.48
N GLU A 99 -18.61 22.98 -0.43
CA GLU A 99 -17.78 23.30 0.75
C GLU A 99 -17.33 22.03 1.49
N ALA A 100 -18.16 20.96 1.50
CA ALA A 100 -17.86 19.68 2.14
C ALA A 100 -16.75 18.91 1.40
N GLU A 101 -16.76 18.89 0.06
CA GLU A 101 -15.69 18.30 -0.74
C GLU A 101 -14.37 19.04 -0.54
N GLN A 102 -14.40 20.38 -0.48
CA GLN A 102 -13.20 21.17 -0.21
C GLN A 102 -12.67 20.97 1.21
N ALA A 103 -13.55 20.79 2.20
CA ALA A 103 -13.16 20.45 3.57
C ALA A 103 -12.53 19.05 3.62
N THR A 104 -13.17 18.05 3.02
CA THR A 104 -12.64 16.67 2.88
C THR A 104 -11.25 16.67 2.27
N PHE A 105 -11.05 17.42 1.19
CA PHE A 105 -9.73 17.58 0.55
C PHE A 105 -8.67 18.10 1.52
N ASN A 106 -8.97 19.18 2.25
CA ASN A 106 -8.02 19.78 3.18
C ASN A 106 -7.74 18.86 4.38
N ASP A 107 -8.76 18.17 4.88
CA ASP A 107 -8.62 17.24 6.00
C ASP A 107 -7.75 16.04 5.58
N LEU A 108 -7.91 15.51 4.37
CA LEU A 108 -7.06 14.44 3.84
C LEU A 108 -5.60 14.89 3.62
N GLU A 109 -5.35 16.13 3.18
CA GLU A 109 -4.00 16.68 3.02
C GLU A 109 -3.30 16.99 4.37
N THR A 110 -4.06 17.21 5.46
CA THR A 110 -3.50 17.69 6.73
C THR A 110 -3.59 16.68 7.89
N ASN A 111 -4.52 15.73 7.82
CA ASN A 111 -4.70 14.68 8.82
C ASN A 111 -3.91 13.43 8.42
N TYR A 112 -2.58 13.53 8.45
CA TYR A 112 -1.72 12.37 8.26
C TYR A 112 -2.00 11.34 9.36
N PRO A 113 -2.23 10.07 8.98
CA PRO A 113 -2.36 8.99 9.94
C PRO A 113 -1.21 8.96 10.94
N PRO A 114 -1.50 8.67 12.23
CA PRO A 114 -0.44 8.47 13.18
C PRO A 114 0.35 7.21 12.80
N GLU A 115 1.66 7.32 12.89
CA GLU A 115 2.59 6.19 12.78
C GLU A 115 2.20 5.04 13.72
N ARG A 116 2.42 3.82 13.27
CA ARG A 116 2.16 2.59 14.02
C ARG A 116 3.08 2.50 15.25
N ASP A 117 2.47 2.35 16.43
CA ASP A 117 3.18 2.10 17.69
C ASP A 117 3.04 0.62 18.09
N ASP A 118 4.02 -0.21 17.70
CA ASP A 118 4.02 -1.66 17.99
C ASP A 118 4.01 -1.97 19.48
N VAL A 119 4.71 -1.17 20.31
CA VAL A 119 4.69 -1.32 21.77
C VAL A 119 3.29 -1.02 22.30
N GLY A 120 2.68 0.07 21.83
CA GLY A 120 1.31 0.45 22.14
C GLY A 120 0.29 -0.64 21.77
N LEU A 121 0.43 -1.24 20.59
CA LEU A 121 -0.41 -2.36 20.14
C LEU A 121 -0.22 -3.62 21.00
N ALA A 122 1.03 -3.96 21.35
CA ALA A 122 1.30 -5.08 22.25
C ALA A 122 0.76 -4.85 23.68
N ILE A 123 0.78 -3.62 24.19
CA ILE A 123 0.14 -3.26 25.46
C ILE A 123 -1.39 -3.41 25.33
N ALA A 124 -1.95 -2.86 24.27
CA ALA A 124 -3.40 -2.82 24.04
C ALA A 124 -4.00 -4.22 23.92
N TYR A 125 -3.37 -5.11 23.15
CA TYR A 125 -3.96 -6.40 22.75
C TYR A 125 -3.24 -7.64 23.30
N ARG A 126 -1.92 -7.57 23.52
CA ARG A 126 -1.11 -8.72 23.95
C ARG A 126 -0.79 -8.74 25.44
N GLY A 127 -1.29 -7.76 26.20
CA GLY A 127 -1.14 -7.68 27.66
C GLY A 127 0.28 -7.36 28.12
N LEU A 128 1.09 -6.74 27.27
CA LEU A 128 2.42 -6.27 27.62
C LEU A 128 2.32 -5.20 28.72
N THR A 129 3.05 -5.38 29.82
CA THR A 129 3.07 -4.41 30.93
C THR A 129 4.44 -3.80 31.20
N GLU A 130 5.50 -4.45 30.75
CA GLU A 130 6.89 -4.02 30.95
C GLU A 130 7.77 -4.48 29.79
N LEU A 131 8.64 -3.59 29.30
CA LEU A 131 9.69 -3.93 28.34
C LEU A 131 10.98 -4.33 29.07
N PRO A 132 11.84 -5.15 28.46
CA PRO A 132 13.20 -5.36 28.95
C PRO A 132 13.92 -4.02 29.14
N THR A 133 14.45 -3.78 30.34
CA THR A 133 15.20 -2.53 30.64
C THR A 133 16.70 -2.73 30.69
N ASP A 134 17.16 -3.99 30.74
CA ASP A 134 18.58 -4.30 30.76
C ASP A 134 19.15 -4.05 29.36
N PRO A 135 20.34 -3.41 29.25
CA PRO A 135 20.97 -3.24 27.96
C PRO A 135 21.22 -4.63 27.35
N PRO A 136 20.99 -4.78 26.04
CA PRO A 136 21.26 -6.04 25.37
C PRO A 136 22.73 -6.41 25.54
N VAL A 137 22.99 -7.70 25.72
CA VAL A 137 24.35 -8.22 25.88
C VAL A 137 24.75 -8.83 24.54
N PRO A 138 25.65 -8.20 23.77
CA PRO A 138 26.03 -8.71 22.47
C PRO A 138 26.60 -10.11 22.59
N ARG A 139 26.10 -11.01 21.74
CA ARG A 139 26.63 -12.36 21.64
C ARG A 139 27.82 -12.37 20.71
N ASP A 140 28.96 -12.78 21.23
CA ASP A 140 30.15 -13.08 20.43
C ASP A 140 29.93 -14.41 19.69
N TYR A 141 29.61 -14.34 18.39
CA TYR A 141 29.44 -15.52 17.56
C TYR A 141 30.78 -16.07 17.03
N THR A 142 30.81 -17.38 16.81
CA THR A 142 31.95 -18.06 16.16
C THR A 142 31.44 -18.89 14.99
N VAL A 143 32.22 -18.93 13.90
CA VAL A 143 31.92 -19.77 12.72
C VAL A 143 31.63 -21.22 13.13
N GLY A 144 30.60 -21.80 12.53
CA GLY A 144 30.07 -23.15 12.79
C GLY A 144 29.00 -23.23 13.88
N VAL A 145 28.65 -22.11 14.53
CA VAL A 145 27.45 -22.04 15.39
C VAL A 145 26.21 -22.23 14.53
N ARG A 146 25.25 -22.99 15.08
CA ARG A 146 23.93 -23.18 14.48
C ARG A 146 22.82 -22.75 15.42
N GLU A 147 21.79 -22.13 14.86
CA GLU A 147 20.57 -21.77 15.57
C GLU A 147 19.40 -21.55 14.62
N PRO A 148 18.16 -21.75 15.07
CA PRO A 148 16.99 -21.42 14.29
C PRO A 148 16.81 -19.91 14.20
N LEU A 149 16.46 -19.40 13.02
CA LEU A 149 16.06 -18.02 12.79
C LEU A 149 14.71 -18.02 12.08
N LEU A 150 13.79 -17.18 12.52
CA LEU A 150 12.49 -17.02 11.87
C LEU A 150 12.68 -16.30 10.53
N VAL A 151 12.05 -16.82 9.48
CA VAL A 151 12.00 -16.21 8.15
C VAL A 151 10.59 -16.35 7.59
N LEU A 152 10.12 -15.31 6.93
CA LEU A 152 8.88 -15.26 6.17
C LEU A 152 9.05 -15.94 4.81
N ASN A 153 8.11 -16.84 4.50
CA ASN A 153 7.84 -17.30 3.15
C ASN A 153 6.91 -16.30 2.46
N THR A 154 7.41 -15.68 1.40
CA THR A 154 6.82 -14.48 0.80
C THR A 154 5.68 -14.79 -0.15
N ASP A 155 5.66 -16.01 -0.70
CA ASP A 155 4.57 -16.49 -1.56
C ASP A 155 3.36 -16.96 -0.74
N LEU A 156 3.62 -17.56 0.43
CA LEU A 156 2.58 -18.12 1.30
C LEU A 156 2.18 -17.20 2.45
N ASN A 157 2.97 -16.14 2.71
CA ASN A 157 2.89 -15.29 3.89
C ASN A 157 2.92 -16.11 5.20
N THR A 158 3.83 -17.08 5.30
CA THR A 158 3.94 -17.96 6.48
C THR A 158 5.33 -17.91 7.09
N LEU A 159 5.41 -17.94 8.43
CA LEU A 159 6.69 -17.95 9.14
C LEU A 159 7.21 -19.37 9.33
N SER A 160 8.52 -19.54 9.17
CA SER A 160 9.23 -20.78 9.48
C SER A 160 10.56 -20.50 10.19
N ALA A 161 11.06 -21.45 10.96
CA ALA A 161 12.31 -21.30 11.72
C ALA A 161 13.33 -22.39 11.36
N PRO A 162 13.89 -22.41 10.13
CA PRO A 162 14.92 -23.37 9.76
C PRO A 162 16.21 -23.13 10.56
N ASP A 163 17.02 -24.18 10.72
CA ASP A 163 18.35 -24.06 11.34
C ASP A 163 19.31 -23.36 10.37
N PHE A 164 19.98 -22.31 10.83
CA PHE A 164 21.04 -21.61 10.10
C PHE A 164 22.42 -21.88 10.71
N GLU A 165 23.44 -22.03 9.87
CA GLU A 165 24.85 -22.11 10.27
C GLU A 165 25.61 -20.82 9.92
N LEU A 166 26.35 -20.27 10.89
CA LEU A 166 27.24 -19.14 10.65
C LEU A 166 28.50 -19.61 9.92
N LEU A 167 28.66 -19.23 8.65
CA LEU A 167 29.82 -19.65 7.85
C LEU A 167 30.92 -18.59 7.75
N HIS A 168 30.57 -17.30 7.85
CA HIS A 168 31.54 -16.20 7.72
C HIS A 168 31.21 -15.01 8.60
N ILE A 169 32.25 -14.26 8.99
CA ILE A 169 32.15 -13.03 9.78
C ILE A 169 33.06 -12.00 9.09
N SER A 170 32.48 -10.90 8.62
CA SER A 170 33.18 -9.77 8.01
C SER A 170 33.38 -8.63 9.03
N ASP A 171 33.80 -7.45 8.55
CA ASP A 171 33.94 -6.28 9.41
C ASP A 171 32.59 -5.71 9.87
N HIS A 172 31.53 -5.86 9.08
CA HIS A 172 30.19 -5.33 9.37
C HIS A 172 29.07 -6.39 9.43
N ALA A 173 29.32 -7.66 9.09
CA ALA A 173 28.25 -8.66 9.05
C ALA A 173 28.60 -10.06 9.56
N TYR A 174 27.57 -10.77 10.03
CA TYR A 174 27.53 -12.22 10.18
C TYR A 174 26.78 -12.84 9.00
N PHE A 175 27.38 -13.83 8.34
CA PHE A 175 26.76 -14.53 7.19
C PHE A 175 26.27 -15.92 7.60
N TRP A 176 24.96 -16.02 7.77
CA TRP A 176 24.23 -17.23 8.15
C TRP A 176 23.71 -17.94 6.91
N PHE A 177 23.71 -19.28 6.91
CA PHE A 177 23.25 -20.10 5.79
C PHE A 177 22.26 -21.15 6.27
N ASP A 178 21.11 -21.20 5.61
CA ASP A 178 20.05 -22.17 5.86
C ASP A 178 20.57 -23.59 5.61
N THR A 179 20.26 -24.50 6.53
CA THR A 179 20.66 -25.91 6.42
C THR A 179 19.62 -26.77 5.69
N THR A 180 18.50 -26.18 5.28
CA THR A 180 17.51 -26.80 4.39
C THR A 180 18.15 -27.10 3.04
N PRO A 181 17.85 -28.26 2.41
CA PRO A 181 18.35 -28.59 1.08
C PRO A 181 18.02 -27.51 0.05
N GLY A 182 18.84 -27.40 -1.00
CA GLY A 182 18.62 -26.47 -2.11
C GLY A 182 19.62 -25.31 -2.17
N LEU A 183 20.39 -25.07 -1.11
CA LEU A 183 21.52 -24.15 -1.12
C LEU A 183 22.84 -24.83 -1.45
N SER A 184 23.68 -24.13 -2.21
CA SER A 184 25.08 -24.51 -2.40
C SER A 184 25.91 -24.11 -1.18
N ASP A 185 26.88 -24.95 -0.82
CA ASP A 185 27.91 -24.60 0.18
C ASP A 185 28.95 -23.67 -0.46
N PRO A 186 29.03 -22.38 -0.07
CA PRO A 186 30.04 -21.47 -0.59
C PRO A 186 31.43 -21.84 -0.05
N ASP A 187 32.47 -21.62 -0.84
CA ASP A 187 33.84 -21.84 -0.38
C ASP A 187 34.39 -20.63 0.39
N SER A 188 35.55 -20.82 1.04
CA SER A 188 36.14 -19.78 1.88
C SER A 188 36.60 -18.53 1.13
N GLU A 189 36.93 -18.65 -0.16
CA GLU A 189 37.34 -17.51 -0.99
C GLU A 189 36.13 -16.67 -1.40
N GLU A 190 35.04 -17.34 -1.78
CA GLU A 190 33.76 -16.72 -2.09
C GLU A 190 33.19 -15.98 -0.87
N LEU A 191 33.13 -16.65 0.30
CA LEU A 191 32.70 -16.04 1.56
C LEU A 191 33.49 -14.77 1.89
N ALA A 192 34.82 -14.82 1.79
CA ALA A 192 35.68 -13.69 2.09
C ALA A 192 35.54 -12.53 1.08
N THR A 193 35.35 -12.86 -0.21
CA THR A 193 35.19 -11.86 -1.27
C THR A 193 33.84 -11.15 -1.15
N THR A 194 32.76 -11.90 -0.95
CA THR A 194 31.41 -11.36 -0.75
C THR A 194 31.32 -10.57 0.55
N GLY A 195 31.93 -11.05 1.64
CA GLY A 195 32.00 -10.33 2.92
C GLY A 195 32.68 -8.97 2.77
N ALA A 196 33.84 -8.92 2.11
CA ALA A 196 34.55 -7.66 1.86
C ALA A 196 33.77 -6.72 0.92
N ALA A 197 33.02 -7.26 -0.05
CA ALA A 197 32.17 -6.46 -0.93
C ALA A 197 30.99 -5.84 -0.15
N PHE A 198 30.35 -6.59 0.74
CA PHE A 198 29.32 -6.05 1.62
C PHE A 198 29.89 -4.98 2.57
N ASP A 199 31.08 -5.19 3.14
CA ASP A 199 31.70 -4.16 4.00
C ASP A 199 31.92 -2.84 3.24
N GLN A 200 32.19 -2.88 1.93
CA GLN A 200 32.25 -1.68 1.09
C GLN A 200 30.86 -1.07 0.87
N ILE A 201 29.85 -1.88 0.53
CA ILE A 201 28.45 -1.44 0.39
C ILE A 201 28.00 -0.73 1.66
N TYR A 202 28.30 -1.31 2.82
CA TYR A 202 27.95 -0.77 4.12
C TYR A 202 28.51 0.64 4.34
N GLU A 203 29.82 0.83 4.11
CA GLU A 203 30.48 2.13 4.29
C GLU A 203 29.98 3.18 3.29
N GLU A 204 29.69 2.78 2.05
CA GLU A 204 29.22 3.71 1.00
C GLU A 204 27.76 4.12 1.22
N ASN A 205 26.87 3.18 1.53
CA ASN A 205 25.46 3.48 1.83
C ASN A 205 25.34 4.36 3.08
N THR A 206 26.07 4.06 4.15
CA THR A 206 26.04 4.89 5.37
C THR A 206 26.59 6.30 5.14
N ALA A 207 27.54 6.45 4.22
CA ALA A 207 28.05 7.76 3.83
C ALA A 207 26.99 8.58 3.07
N ILE A 208 26.23 7.95 2.17
CA ILE A 208 25.23 8.61 1.33
C ILE A 208 23.95 8.91 2.10
N PHE A 209 23.34 7.90 2.73
CA PHE A 209 22.01 7.98 3.31
C PHE A 209 22.05 8.20 4.84
N GLY A 210 23.06 7.67 5.50
CA GLY A 210 23.28 7.81 6.93
C GLY A 210 23.39 6.49 7.67
N PRO A 211 23.73 6.52 8.97
CA PRO A 211 23.84 5.30 9.75
C PRO A 211 22.49 4.63 10.00
N GLU A 212 22.50 3.31 9.99
CA GLU A 212 21.51 2.47 10.66
C GLU A 212 21.61 2.59 12.19
N ASP A 213 20.68 1.96 12.92
CA ASP A 213 20.81 1.87 14.37
C ASP A 213 21.97 0.93 14.75
N ASN A 214 23.02 1.49 15.37
CA ASN A 214 24.25 0.75 15.68
C ASN A 214 24.92 1.26 16.98
N PRO A 215 25.15 0.40 18.00
CA PRO A 215 24.82 -1.02 18.02
C PRO A 215 23.31 -1.22 18.06
N GLY A 216 22.87 -2.27 17.40
CA GLY A 216 21.45 -2.56 17.24
C GLY A 216 20.76 -3.18 18.46
N ILE A 217 19.57 -3.74 18.27
CA ILE A 217 18.71 -4.26 19.35
C ILE A 217 19.38 -5.37 20.17
N ASP A 218 20.24 -6.19 19.56
CA ASP A 218 21.01 -7.24 20.25
C ASP A 218 22.32 -6.73 20.87
N GLY A 219 22.60 -5.43 20.72
CA GLY A 219 23.81 -4.77 21.18
C GLY A 219 25.04 -5.04 20.31
N ASN A 220 24.90 -5.73 19.19
CA ASN A 220 25.96 -6.01 18.24
C ASN A 220 26.15 -4.83 17.28
N ALA A 221 27.40 -4.66 16.81
CA ALA A 221 27.72 -3.66 15.80
C ALA A 221 27.74 -4.24 14.38
N ARG A 222 27.44 -5.53 14.25
CA ARG A 222 27.37 -6.25 12.97
C ARG A 222 25.93 -6.61 12.70
N VAL A 223 25.51 -6.39 11.46
CA VAL A 223 24.22 -6.85 10.95
C VAL A 223 24.28 -8.35 10.66
N HIS A 224 23.12 -8.97 10.54
CA HIS A 224 22.94 -10.39 10.27
C HIS A 224 22.42 -10.59 8.84
N ILE A 225 23.23 -11.17 7.97
CA ILE A 225 22.81 -11.52 6.61
C ILE A 225 22.44 -12.99 6.60
N VAL A 226 21.15 -13.27 6.43
CA VAL A 226 20.55 -14.60 6.53
C VAL A 226 20.30 -15.15 5.13
N ASN A 227 21.16 -16.04 4.65
CA ASN A 227 21.05 -16.68 3.35
C ASN A 227 20.10 -17.86 3.43
N ALA A 228 18.84 -17.61 3.10
CA ALA A 228 17.76 -18.59 3.16
C ALA A 228 17.71 -19.48 1.93
N SER A 229 17.28 -20.74 2.10
CA SER A 229 17.01 -21.62 0.98
C SER A 229 15.77 -21.13 0.24
N PRO A 230 15.73 -21.16 -1.12
CA PRO A 230 14.51 -20.87 -1.88
C PRO A 230 13.29 -21.65 -1.39
N LEU A 231 13.49 -22.87 -0.88
CA LEU A 231 12.42 -23.73 -0.37
C LEU A 231 11.84 -23.25 0.97
N SER A 232 12.58 -22.41 1.70
CA SER A 232 12.14 -21.85 2.99
C SER A 232 11.39 -20.54 2.80
N VAL A 233 11.69 -19.79 1.74
CA VAL A 233 11.19 -18.42 1.53
C VAL A 233 10.22 -18.26 0.36
N CYS A 234 10.07 -19.26 -0.51
CA CYS A 234 9.13 -19.27 -1.63
C CYS A 234 8.30 -20.56 -1.65
N ASP A 235 7.17 -20.59 -2.36
CA ASP A 235 6.36 -21.79 -2.59
C ASP A 235 6.92 -22.62 -3.76
N VAL A 236 8.10 -23.23 -3.53
CA VAL A 236 8.83 -24.00 -4.54
C VAL A 236 9.39 -25.31 -3.98
N GLU A 237 9.56 -26.30 -4.85
CA GLU A 237 10.28 -27.54 -4.54
C GLU A 237 11.75 -27.44 -4.99
N GLU A 238 12.60 -28.38 -4.55
CA GLU A 238 14.01 -28.44 -4.95
C GLU A 238 14.20 -28.41 -6.48
N SER A 239 13.31 -29.05 -7.23
CA SER A 239 13.37 -29.08 -8.70
C SER A 239 12.92 -27.78 -9.37
N THR A 240 12.20 -26.92 -8.65
CA THR A 240 11.64 -25.66 -9.12
C THR A 240 12.20 -24.45 -8.36
N SER A 241 13.29 -24.61 -7.60
CA SER A 241 13.88 -23.55 -6.78
C SER A 241 14.25 -22.28 -7.58
N HIS A 242 14.60 -22.45 -8.86
CA HIS A 242 14.86 -21.36 -9.80
C HIS A 242 13.64 -20.48 -10.13
N LEU A 243 12.44 -20.86 -9.71
CA LEU A 243 11.21 -20.07 -9.85
C LEU A 243 10.92 -19.20 -8.61
N CYS A 244 11.72 -19.32 -7.55
CA CYS A 244 11.61 -18.44 -6.39
C CYS A 244 11.94 -17.02 -6.81
N GLY A 245 10.93 -16.15 -6.82
CA GLY A 245 11.05 -14.77 -7.25
C GLY A 245 11.76 -13.89 -6.23
N LEU A 246 11.91 -14.33 -4.99
CA LEU A 246 12.53 -13.54 -3.94
C LEU A 246 14.02 -13.31 -4.22
N GLY A 247 14.43 -12.05 -4.20
CA GLY A 247 15.82 -11.61 -4.14
C GLY A 247 16.34 -11.53 -2.71
N GLY A 248 15.65 -10.75 -1.89
CA GLY A 248 15.88 -10.56 -0.47
C GLY A 248 14.81 -9.66 0.14
N TYR A 249 14.86 -9.48 1.45
CA TYR A 249 14.09 -8.49 2.19
C TYR A 249 14.77 -8.11 3.51
N PHE A 250 14.64 -6.85 3.88
CA PHE A 250 14.79 -6.39 5.25
C PHE A 250 13.47 -6.61 6.00
N GLY A 251 13.54 -7.34 7.12
CA GLY A 251 12.39 -7.65 7.97
C GLY A 251 12.52 -6.91 9.29
N SER A 252 12.11 -5.67 9.34
CA SER A 252 12.22 -4.84 10.54
C SER A 252 11.42 -5.28 11.78
N SER A 253 10.45 -6.18 11.64
CA SER A 253 9.83 -6.81 12.81
C SER A 253 10.90 -7.54 13.65
N ASP A 254 12.00 -7.95 13.02
CA ASP A 254 13.17 -8.53 13.69
C ASP A 254 13.93 -7.54 14.57
N ILE A 255 13.74 -6.23 14.44
CA ILE A 255 14.35 -5.21 15.33
C ILE A 255 13.43 -4.81 16.50
N LEU A 256 12.35 -5.56 16.75
CA LEU A 256 11.48 -5.39 17.91
C LEU A 256 11.80 -6.41 19.01
N PRO A 257 11.58 -6.10 20.30
CA PRO A 257 11.64 -7.13 21.34
C PRO A 257 10.61 -8.24 21.10
N GLN A 258 10.93 -9.49 21.42
CA GLN A 258 9.99 -10.62 21.34
C GLN A 258 8.76 -10.45 22.23
N ALA A 259 8.87 -9.63 23.28
CA ALA A 259 7.74 -9.26 24.13
C ALA A 259 6.73 -8.33 23.43
N VAL A 260 7.15 -7.63 22.37
CA VAL A 260 6.33 -6.78 21.52
C VAL A 260 5.84 -7.59 20.32
N ASP A 261 6.78 -8.21 19.60
CA ASP A 261 6.50 -9.07 18.47
C ASP A 261 7.09 -10.48 18.63
N PRO A 262 6.28 -11.52 18.92
CA PRO A 262 6.76 -12.89 19.10
C PRO A 262 7.48 -13.49 17.89
N SER A 263 7.26 -12.95 16.68
CA SER A 263 7.96 -13.36 15.45
C SER A 263 9.36 -12.78 15.28
N SER A 264 9.75 -11.80 16.11
CA SER A 264 11.04 -11.13 16.00
C SER A 264 12.23 -12.05 16.29
N ASN A 265 13.29 -11.91 15.50
CA ASN A 265 14.62 -12.47 15.78
C ASN A 265 15.47 -11.63 16.74
N GLU A 266 15.02 -10.43 17.14
CA GLU A 266 15.73 -9.41 17.94
C GLU A 266 17.12 -9.07 17.38
N ARG A 267 17.23 -8.78 16.06
CA ARG A 267 18.48 -8.46 15.35
C ARG A 267 18.25 -7.59 14.13
N GLU A 268 19.23 -6.74 13.81
CA GLU A 268 19.35 -6.06 12.53
C GLU A 268 19.72 -7.08 11.45
N MET A 269 18.72 -7.55 10.71
CA MET A 269 18.92 -8.61 9.73
C MET A 269 18.19 -8.38 8.41
N PHE A 270 18.78 -8.93 7.35
CA PHE A 270 18.12 -9.09 6.05
C PHE A 270 18.15 -10.57 5.68
N VAL A 271 17.05 -11.03 5.10
CA VAL A 271 16.92 -12.37 4.54
C VAL A 271 17.20 -12.29 3.05
N MET A 272 18.16 -13.08 2.59
CA MET A 272 18.59 -13.12 1.20
C MET A 272 18.25 -14.48 0.61
N ASN A 273 17.85 -14.52 -0.65
CA ASN A 273 17.83 -15.78 -1.39
C ASN A 273 19.28 -16.26 -1.58
N GLY A 274 19.67 -17.26 -0.79
CA GLY A 274 21.05 -17.74 -0.73
C GLY A 274 21.54 -18.35 -2.04
N SER A 275 20.65 -18.65 -3.00
CA SER A 275 21.03 -19.15 -4.33
C SER A 275 21.75 -18.11 -5.19
N PHE A 276 21.66 -16.82 -4.85
CA PHE A 276 22.38 -15.74 -5.52
C PHE A 276 23.76 -15.46 -4.93
N PHE A 277 24.12 -16.07 -3.80
CA PHE A 277 25.34 -15.75 -3.06
C PHE A 277 26.59 -15.71 -3.97
N GLY A 278 27.43 -14.68 -3.78
CA GLY A 278 28.65 -14.48 -4.57
C GLY A 278 28.47 -13.86 -5.96
N SER A 279 27.23 -13.66 -6.42
CA SER A 279 26.94 -13.00 -7.69
C SER A 279 26.86 -11.47 -7.57
N SER A 280 26.92 -10.76 -8.71
CA SER A 280 26.64 -9.31 -8.72
C SER A 280 25.20 -8.99 -8.34
N THR A 281 24.26 -9.85 -8.72
CA THR A 281 22.83 -9.77 -8.37
C THR A 281 22.57 -10.03 -6.88
N TYR A 282 23.55 -10.50 -6.12
CA TYR A 282 23.43 -10.58 -4.67
C TYR A 282 23.93 -9.30 -4.01
N LEU A 283 24.93 -8.65 -4.61
CA LEU A 283 25.51 -7.41 -4.09
C LEU A 283 24.62 -6.20 -4.36
N ASP A 284 23.91 -6.15 -5.50
CA ASP A 284 22.91 -5.10 -5.76
C ASP A 284 21.73 -5.20 -4.78
N ILE A 285 21.17 -6.39 -4.55
CA ILE A 285 20.13 -6.63 -3.56
C ILE A 285 20.62 -6.26 -2.15
N LEU A 286 21.85 -6.60 -1.77
CA LEU A 286 22.38 -6.16 -0.47
C LEU A 286 22.49 -4.63 -0.36
N ALA A 287 22.83 -3.93 -1.44
CA ALA A 287 22.83 -2.46 -1.45
C ALA A 287 21.41 -1.90 -1.28
N HIS A 288 20.43 -2.56 -1.90
CA HIS A 288 19.01 -2.24 -1.77
C HIS A 288 18.48 -2.48 -0.34
N GLU A 289 18.60 -3.69 0.19
CA GLU A 289 18.07 -4.04 1.51
C GLU A 289 18.76 -3.29 2.64
N PHE A 290 20.04 -2.99 2.49
CA PHE A 290 20.72 -2.17 3.49
C PHE A 290 20.22 -0.72 3.50
N ARG A 291 19.76 -0.19 2.37
CA ARG A 291 19.12 1.14 2.34
C ARG A 291 17.81 1.16 3.14
N HIS A 292 17.01 0.09 3.09
CA HIS A 292 15.79 -0.07 3.90
C HIS A 292 16.09 -0.10 5.40
N MET A 293 17.13 -0.81 5.82
CA MET A 293 17.55 -0.82 7.23
C MET A 293 18.04 0.56 7.70
N ILE A 294 18.79 1.29 6.87
CA ILE A 294 19.16 2.68 7.19
C ILE A 294 17.90 3.54 7.37
N GLU A 295 16.91 3.40 6.49
CA GLU A 295 15.65 4.15 6.54
C GLU A 295 14.90 3.94 7.85
N SER A 296 14.78 2.68 8.30
CA SER A 296 14.04 2.31 9.52
C SER A 296 14.52 3.01 10.81
N ASN A 297 15.73 3.58 10.79
CA ASN A 297 16.29 4.37 11.88
C ASN A 297 15.79 5.84 11.91
N TYR A 298 15.13 6.30 10.84
CA TYR A 298 14.72 7.69 10.64
C TYR A 298 13.20 7.86 10.49
N ASP A 299 12.58 7.12 9.58
CA ASP A 299 11.15 7.17 9.26
C ASP A 299 10.72 5.82 8.66
N ALA A 300 9.45 5.42 8.84
CA ALA A 300 8.87 4.31 8.06
C ALA A 300 7.44 4.54 7.60
N ASN A 301 6.93 5.78 7.68
CA ASN A 301 5.64 6.15 7.09
C ASN A 301 5.82 6.89 5.74
N ASP A 302 6.95 6.68 5.07
CA ASP A 302 7.20 7.22 3.74
C ASP A 302 6.38 6.52 2.66
N TRP A 303 6.20 7.22 1.53
CA TRP A 303 5.50 6.66 0.37
C TRP A 303 6.34 5.60 -0.32
N ASP A 304 5.69 4.57 -0.87
CA ASP A 304 6.37 3.44 -1.52
C ASP A 304 7.38 3.85 -2.61
N TRP A 305 7.04 4.89 -3.41
CA TRP A 305 7.94 5.39 -4.46
C TRP A 305 9.22 6.03 -3.90
N GLU A 306 9.16 6.57 -2.69
CA GLU A 306 10.31 7.15 -1.98
C GLU A 306 11.17 6.05 -1.40
N VAL A 307 10.58 5.17 -0.61
CA VAL A 307 11.21 4.02 0.04
C VAL A 307 11.93 3.16 -1.00
N GLU A 308 11.18 2.57 -1.94
CA GLU A 308 11.73 1.66 -2.94
C GLU A 308 12.55 2.38 -4.00
N GLY A 309 12.19 3.63 -4.31
CA GLY A 309 12.97 4.44 -5.23
C GLY A 309 14.34 4.83 -4.69
N SER A 310 14.45 5.08 -3.38
CA SER A 310 15.72 5.39 -2.71
C SER A 310 16.62 4.17 -2.61
N ALA A 311 16.05 2.97 -2.42
CA ALA A 311 16.78 1.70 -2.44
C ALA A 311 17.30 1.35 -3.85
N MET A 312 16.48 1.54 -4.89
CA MET A 312 16.95 1.43 -6.29
C MET A 312 18.00 2.51 -6.63
N LEU A 313 17.91 3.71 -6.05
CA LEU A 313 18.94 4.73 -6.19
C LEU A 313 20.25 4.31 -5.51
N ALA A 314 20.19 3.62 -4.37
CA ALA A 314 21.37 3.09 -3.69
C ALA A 314 22.13 2.10 -4.60
N GLU A 315 21.43 1.15 -5.22
CA GLU A 315 22.03 0.24 -6.22
C GLU A 315 22.79 1.02 -7.31
N ASP A 316 22.14 2.03 -7.89
CA ASP A 316 22.73 2.84 -8.95
C ASP A 316 23.98 3.60 -8.48
N LEU A 317 23.90 4.29 -7.33
CA LEU A 317 25.00 5.07 -6.78
C LEU A 317 26.22 4.21 -6.39
N LEU A 318 25.98 2.96 -5.98
CA LEU A 318 27.03 1.99 -5.62
C LEU A 318 27.57 1.21 -6.83
N GLY A 319 27.12 1.53 -8.04
CA GLY A 319 27.68 1.00 -9.29
C GLY A 319 26.96 -0.21 -9.85
N PHE A 320 25.71 -0.46 -9.43
CA PHE A 320 24.82 -1.50 -9.94
C PHE A 320 23.64 -0.91 -10.74
N PRO A 321 23.86 -0.21 -11.86
CA PRO A 321 22.81 0.57 -12.51
C PRO A 321 21.88 -0.23 -13.43
N THR A 322 22.17 -1.52 -13.66
CA THR A 322 21.50 -2.31 -14.71
C THR A 322 20.02 -2.48 -14.42
N ASP A 323 19.68 -2.94 -13.22
CA ASP A 323 18.30 -3.15 -12.78
C ASP A 323 17.52 -1.84 -12.62
N PRO A 324 18.06 -0.79 -11.95
CA PRO A 324 17.41 0.52 -11.89
C PRO A 324 17.06 1.10 -13.26
N ILE A 325 18.00 1.10 -14.22
CA ILE A 325 17.74 1.59 -15.57
C ILE A 325 16.70 0.73 -16.29
N ALA A 326 16.82 -0.59 -16.24
CA ALA A 326 15.90 -1.49 -16.93
C ALA A 326 14.46 -1.32 -16.43
N ARG A 327 14.26 -1.28 -15.12
CA ARG A 327 12.95 -1.04 -14.50
C ARG A 327 12.44 0.38 -14.77
N GLY A 328 13.32 1.38 -14.70
CA GLY A 328 13.00 2.76 -15.09
C GLY A 328 12.44 2.84 -16.52
N ASN A 329 13.04 2.13 -17.46
CA ASN A 329 12.57 2.07 -18.85
C ASN A 329 11.24 1.32 -19.00
N MET A 330 10.93 0.35 -18.11
CA MET A 330 9.59 -0.25 -18.07
C MET A 330 8.51 0.76 -17.68
N PHE A 331 8.78 1.59 -16.65
CA PHE A 331 7.90 2.69 -16.27
C PHE A 331 7.75 3.71 -17.40
N LEU A 332 8.85 4.15 -18.01
CA LEU A 332 8.82 5.13 -19.10
C LEU A 332 8.03 4.62 -20.32
N GLY A 333 7.91 3.31 -20.50
CA GLY A 333 7.03 2.69 -21.50
C GLY A 333 5.53 2.87 -21.24
N ASN A 334 5.12 3.14 -20.00
CA ASN A 334 3.74 3.38 -19.58
C ASN A 334 3.67 4.45 -18.47
N PRO A 335 3.80 5.74 -18.81
CA PRO A 335 3.96 6.81 -17.83
C PRO A 335 2.65 7.25 -17.16
N ASP A 336 1.49 6.75 -17.60
CA ASP A 336 0.22 6.84 -16.86
C ASP A 336 0.16 5.80 -15.72
N GLN A 337 1.15 5.89 -14.84
CA GLN A 337 1.27 5.09 -13.62
C GLN A 337 1.26 6.05 -12.43
N GLN A 338 0.32 5.87 -11.50
CA GLN A 338 0.19 6.73 -10.33
C GLN A 338 1.38 6.61 -9.39
N LEU A 339 2.08 7.73 -9.14
CA LEU A 339 3.31 7.76 -8.34
C LEU A 339 3.09 7.34 -6.88
N ASN A 340 2.00 7.78 -6.25
CA ASN A 340 1.68 7.49 -4.85
C ASN A 340 0.77 6.26 -4.68
N ARG A 341 1.04 5.21 -5.45
CA ARG A 341 0.34 3.93 -5.44
C ARG A 341 1.35 2.79 -5.60
N TRP A 342 1.14 1.71 -4.85
CA TRP A 342 1.76 0.41 -5.11
C TRP A 342 0.76 -0.63 -5.61
N VAL A 343 1.25 -1.82 -5.97
CA VAL A 343 0.42 -2.93 -6.46
C VAL A 343 0.87 -4.26 -5.85
N ASP A 344 -0.09 -5.18 -5.69
CA ASP A 344 0.08 -6.60 -5.33
C ASP A 344 0.53 -7.48 -6.52
N GLY A 345 0.82 -6.86 -7.67
CA GLY A 345 1.12 -7.51 -8.94
C GLY A 345 2.49 -7.18 -9.49
N ASN A 346 2.61 -7.00 -10.81
CA ASN A 346 3.87 -6.65 -11.47
C ASN A 346 4.47 -5.33 -10.93
N THR A 347 5.30 -5.40 -9.89
CA THR A 347 5.90 -4.27 -9.16
C THR A 347 7.13 -3.69 -9.87
N LEU A 348 7.75 -4.41 -10.81
CA LEU A 348 8.95 -3.97 -11.52
C LEU A 348 8.88 -2.53 -12.09
N PRO A 349 7.81 -2.11 -12.80
CA PRO A 349 7.70 -0.72 -13.24
C PRO A 349 7.45 0.27 -12.08
N TYR A 350 6.93 -0.15 -10.93
CA TYR A 350 6.79 0.72 -9.75
C TYR A 350 8.14 1.01 -9.09
N TYR A 351 9.00 -0.01 -8.95
CA TYR A 351 10.43 0.20 -8.63
C TYR A 351 11.09 1.16 -9.62
N GLY A 352 10.82 0.98 -10.91
CA GLY A 352 11.34 1.85 -11.96
C GLY A 352 10.88 3.29 -11.84
N GLN A 353 9.60 3.51 -11.53
CA GLN A 353 9.04 4.84 -11.31
C GLN A 353 9.66 5.53 -10.10
N GLY A 354 9.71 4.84 -8.96
CA GLY A 354 10.36 5.33 -7.75
C GLY A 354 11.82 5.70 -7.99
N TYR A 355 12.56 4.83 -8.70
CA TYR A 355 13.94 5.10 -9.09
C TYR A 355 14.09 6.35 -9.96
N VAL A 356 13.29 6.49 -11.03
CA VAL A 356 13.40 7.63 -11.95
C VAL A 356 13.08 8.94 -11.22
N MET A 357 12.11 8.94 -10.29
CA MET A 357 11.82 10.08 -9.44
C MET A 357 12.97 10.38 -8.45
N ASN A 358 13.45 9.38 -7.71
CA ASN A 358 14.53 9.58 -6.73
C ASN A 358 15.86 9.97 -7.38
N ARG A 359 16.16 9.43 -8.56
CA ARG A 359 17.31 9.84 -9.35
C ARG A 359 17.19 11.28 -9.83
N TYR A 360 15.99 11.72 -10.21
CA TYR A 360 15.71 13.11 -10.55
C TYR A 360 15.91 14.03 -9.34
N LEU A 361 15.34 13.66 -8.18
CA LEU A 361 15.52 14.37 -6.93
C LEU A 361 16.99 14.48 -6.53
N TYR A 362 17.75 13.40 -6.63
CA TYR A 362 19.18 13.39 -6.32
C TYR A 362 19.97 14.35 -7.23
N ASN A 363 19.67 14.36 -8.54
CA ASN A 363 20.27 15.32 -9.47
C ASN A 363 19.87 16.78 -9.12
N ARG A 364 18.61 17.00 -8.74
CA ARG A 364 18.04 18.32 -8.48
C ARG A 364 18.52 18.95 -7.18
N LEU A 365 18.58 18.15 -6.12
CA LEU A 365 18.90 18.56 -4.75
C LEU A 365 20.40 18.45 -4.45
N GLY A 366 21.09 17.52 -5.11
CA GLY A 366 22.43 17.11 -4.75
C GLY A 366 22.44 16.22 -3.49
N PRO A 367 23.60 15.62 -3.16
CA PRO A 367 23.70 14.58 -2.12
C PRO A 367 23.27 15.06 -0.74
N ASP A 368 23.69 16.26 -0.32
CA ASP A 368 23.44 16.74 1.04
C ASP A 368 21.94 16.98 1.30
N LEU A 369 21.24 17.63 0.38
CA LEU A 369 19.81 17.88 0.51
C LEU A 369 18.97 16.63 0.24
N TYR A 370 19.40 15.76 -0.67
CA TYR A 370 18.74 14.47 -0.87
C TYR A 370 18.82 13.61 0.40
N ARG A 371 19.95 13.60 1.11
CA ARG A 371 20.06 12.93 2.40
C ARG A 371 19.10 13.50 3.44
N THR A 372 18.93 14.83 3.48
CA THR A 372 17.93 15.46 4.35
C THR A 372 16.52 15.00 3.98
N PHE A 373 16.22 14.90 2.68
CA PHE A 373 14.95 14.37 2.16
C PHE A 373 14.71 12.93 2.60
N ALA A 374 15.62 12.02 2.27
CA ALA A 374 15.55 10.59 2.57
C ALA A 374 15.63 10.21 4.08
N THR A 375 15.71 11.21 4.97
CA THR A 375 15.71 11.02 6.43
C THR A 375 14.75 11.99 7.13
N HIS A 376 13.86 12.62 6.37
CA HIS A 376 12.92 13.60 6.87
C HIS A 376 11.68 12.89 7.46
N PRO A 377 11.16 13.30 8.63
CA PRO A 377 10.00 12.65 9.26
C PRO A 377 8.64 12.98 8.62
N GLU A 378 8.62 13.61 7.44
CA GLU A 378 7.37 13.98 6.75
C GLU A 378 7.39 13.28 5.40
N PRO A 379 6.29 12.68 4.93
CA PRO A 379 6.37 11.78 3.79
C PRO A 379 6.41 12.50 2.44
N GLY A 380 7.25 12.03 1.51
CA GLY A 380 7.19 12.39 0.09
C GLY A 380 7.22 13.90 -0.19
N PHE A 381 6.17 14.39 -0.84
CA PHE A 381 6.11 15.81 -1.22
C PHE A 381 6.02 16.75 -0.02
N ALA A 382 5.54 16.28 1.14
CA ALA A 382 5.53 17.07 2.37
C ALA A 382 6.97 17.33 2.87
N ALA A 383 7.86 16.33 2.81
CA ALA A 383 9.29 16.54 3.08
C ALA A 383 9.91 17.56 2.14
N LEU A 384 9.61 17.49 0.83
CA LEU A 384 10.13 18.47 -0.13
C LEU A 384 9.66 19.90 0.17
N ASP A 385 8.40 20.07 0.54
CA ASP A 385 7.83 21.37 0.94
C ASP A 385 8.48 21.89 2.23
N ALA A 386 8.68 21.02 3.22
CA ALA A 386 9.35 21.35 4.48
C ALA A 386 10.81 21.77 4.23
N ILE A 387 11.57 20.96 3.49
CA ILE A 387 12.97 21.24 3.15
C ILE A 387 13.10 22.53 2.36
N ALA A 388 12.21 22.79 1.40
CA ALA A 388 12.21 24.03 0.65
C ALA A 388 12.00 25.24 1.57
N ALA A 389 11.02 25.17 2.47
CA ALA A 389 10.72 26.23 3.43
C ALA A 389 11.90 26.46 4.40
N GLU A 390 12.49 25.40 4.93
CA GLU A 390 13.61 25.45 5.88
C GLU A 390 14.90 26.03 5.27
N ASN A 391 15.11 25.80 3.97
CA ASN A 391 16.31 26.22 3.24
C ASN A 391 16.09 27.44 2.34
N GLU A 392 14.92 28.08 2.41
CA GLU A 392 14.53 29.24 1.59
C GLU A 392 14.67 28.96 0.07
N LEU A 393 14.33 27.74 -0.36
CA LEU A 393 14.40 27.31 -1.76
C LEU A 393 13.09 27.63 -2.49
N GLU A 394 13.19 28.01 -3.76
CA GLU A 394 12.06 28.41 -4.59
C GLU A 394 11.45 27.20 -5.33
N PHE A 395 11.02 26.17 -4.58
CA PHE A 395 10.23 25.06 -5.11
C PHE A 395 9.23 24.54 -4.06
N THR A 396 8.24 23.78 -4.54
CA THR A 396 7.36 22.90 -3.77
C THR A 396 7.47 21.47 -4.29
N GLY A 397 7.01 20.48 -3.54
CA GLY A 397 6.89 19.10 -4.00
C GLY A 397 6.08 18.98 -5.28
N LEU A 398 4.96 19.72 -5.39
CA LEU A 398 4.17 19.81 -6.62
C LEU A 398 4.98 20.37 -7.80
N SER A 399 5.75 21.44 -7.59
CA SER A 399 6.55 22.01 -8.69
C SER A 399 7.65 21.05 -9.16
N ILE A 400 8.28 20.30 -8.24
CA ILE A 400 9.24 19.24 -8.58
C ILE A 400 8.57 18.15 -9.39
N PHE A 401 7.37 17.71 -8.98
CA PHE A 401 6.60 16.73 -9.74
C PHE A 401 6.34 17.21 -11.18
N LEU A 402 5.91 18.47 -11.37
CA LEU A 402 5.67 19.03 -12.71
C LEU A 402 6.94 19.16 -13.54
N ASP A 403 8.06 19.58 -12.94
CA ASP A 403 9.36 19.64 -13.62
C ASP A 403 9.85 18.22 -14.01
N TRP A 404 9.63 17.23 -13.14
CA TRP A 404 9.93 15.82 -13.39
C TRP A 404 9.13 15.27 -14.58
N LEU A 405 7.82 15.53 -14.64
CA LEU A 405 6.99 15.11 -15.77
C LEU A 405 7.51 15.66 -17.11
N ALA A 406 7.98 16.91 -17.13
CA ALA A 406 8.61 17.47 -18.32
C ALA A 406 9.96 16.80 -18.62
N ALA A 407 10.80 16.56 -17.61
CA ALA A 407 12.08 15.88 -17.76
C ALA A 407 11.94 14.51 -18.44
N LEU A 408 10.86 13.76 -18.16
CA LEU A 408 10.63 12.45 -18.76
C LEU A 408 10.62 12.46 -20.31
N VAL A 409 10.29 13.58 -20.95
CA VAL A 409 10.26 13.68 -22.43
C VAL A 409 11.35 14.54 -23.04
N ILE A 410 12.04 15.39 -22.27
CA ILE A 410 13.07 16.31 -22.80
C ILE A 410 14.48 16.11 -22.26
N HIS A 411 14.71 15.23 -21.27
CA HIS A 411 16.05 15.04 -20.70
C HIS A 411 17.12 14.64 -21.73
N SER A 412 16.72 14.00 -22.84
CA SER A 412 17.61 13.59 -23.92
C SER A 412 17.89 14.69 -24.95
N ASP A 413 17.24 15.85 -24.85
CA ASP A 413 17.45 16.95 -25.78
C ASP A 413 18.78 17.67 -25.49
N GLU A 414 19.62 17.85 -26.51
CA GLU A 414 20.98 18.41 -26.38
C GLU A 414 21.02 19.80 -25.70
N ASN A 415 19.96 20.59 -25.86
CA ASN A 415 19.84 21.94 -25.30
C ASN A 415 18.84 22.03 -24.14
N ALA A 416 18.39 20.91 -23.56
CA ALA A 416 17.55 20.94 -22.37
C ALA A 416 18.30 21.60 -21.19
N PRO A 417 17.63 22.47 -20.41
CA PRO A 417 18.19 22.95 -19.16
C PRO A 417 18.57 21.82 -18.20
N GLU A 418 19.64 22.02 -17.40
CA GLU A 418 20.11 21.08 -16.38
C GLU A 418 19.00 20.65 -15.40
N LEU A 419 18.01 21.52 -15.20
CA LEU A 419 16.79 21.25 -14.43
C LEU A 419 16.09 19.94 -14.84
N TYR A 420 16.18 19.56 -16.11
CA TYR A 420 15.51 18.39 -16.67
C TYR A 420 16.46 17.21 -16.89
N ALA A 421 17.68 17.26 -16.33
CA ALA A 421 18.66 16.21 -16.52
C ALA A 421 18.26 14.91 -15.80
N LEU A 422 18.28 13.81 -16.54
CA LEU A 422 18.14 12.45 -16.02
C LEU A 422 19.41 11.66 -16.31
N ARG A 423 19.49 10.46 -15.74
CA ARG A 423 20.62 9.56 -15.93
C ARG A 423 20.67 9.04 -17.37
N ASP A 424 21.88 9.00 -17.94
CA ASP A 424 22.15 8.28 -19.19
C ASP A 424 21.66 6.81 -19.15
N GLY A 425 21.06 6.36 -20.25
CA GLY A 425 20.52 5.01 -20.41
C GLY A 425 19.02 4.90 -20.16
N LEU A 426 18.40 5.94 -19.59
CA LEU A 426 16.95 6.05 -19.53
C LEU A 426 16.37 6.46 -20.90
N ASP A 427 15.24 5.86 -21.26
CA ASP A 427 14.44 6.22 -22.43
C ASP A 427 13.58 7.46 -22.14
N THR A 428 13.06 8.12 -23.17
CA THR A 428 12.00 9.13 -22.98
C THR A 428 10.65 8.46 -22.76
N ALA A 429 9.78 9.07 -21.96
CA ALA A 429 8.42 8.59 -21.74
C ALA A 429 7.68 8.33 -23.05
N ALA A 430 6.91 7.24 -23.08
CA ALA A 430 6.07 6.87 -24.20
C ALA A 430 5.04 7.96 -24.48
N THR A 431 4.80 8.25 -25.76
CA THR A 431 3.90 9.34 -26.18
C THR A 431 2.91 8.89 -27.23
N THR A 432 1.72 9.47 -27.19
CA THR A 432 0.71 9.38 -28.25
C THR A 432 1.00 10.43 -29.33
N GLY A 433 1.33 9.99 -30.54
CA GLY A 433 1.60 10.89 -31.66
C GLY A 433 0.32 11.44 -32.30
N ILE A 434 0.14 12.77 -32.29
CA ILE A 434 -0.97 13.47 -32.95
C ILE A 434 -0.50 14.06 -34.28
N ASN A 435 -0.96 13.50 -35.39
CA ASN A 435 -0.53 13.87 -36.75
C ASN A 435 -1.69 14.32 -37.66
N ASN A 436 -2.91 14.39 -37.14
CA ASN A 436 -4.09 14.86 -37.85
C ASN A 436 -4.82 15.90 -36.99
N PHE A 437 -5.32 16.96 -37.63
CA PHE A 437 -6.11 18.00 -36.99
C PHE A 437 -7.40 18.22 -37.80
N PRO A 438 -8.59 18.34 -37.18
CA PRO A 438 -8.79 18.27 -35.73
C PRO A 438 -8.65 16.84 -35.18
N THR A 439 -8.29 16.72 -33.91
CA THR A 439 -8.33 15.47 -33.14
C THR A 439 -9.03 15.71 -31.81
N THR A 440 -9.87 14.77 -31.40
CA THR A 440 -10.54 14.77 -30.09
C THR A 440 -10.14 13.53 -29.32
N THR A 441 -9.86 13.69 -28.04
CA THR A 441 -9.64 12.60 -27.08
C THR A 441 -10.65 12.71 -25.95
N ASP A 442 -11.13 11.56 -25.49
CA ASP A 442 -12.04 11.37 -24.37
C ASP A 442 -11.50 10.15 -23.61
N THR A 443 -10.86 10.39 -22.47
CA THR A 443 -10.08 9.37 -21.75
C THR A 443 -9.88 9.75 -20.29
N THR A 444 -9.22 8.88 -19.54
CA THR A 444 -8.78 9.12 -18.16
C THR A 444 -7.27 9.18 -18.06
N VAL A 445 -6.77 9.75 -16.97
CA VAL A 445 -5.37 9.68 -16.52
C VAL A 445 -5.35 9.39 -15.02
N SER A 446 -4.38 8.62 -14.56
CA SER A 446 -4.21 8.31 -13.13
C SER A 446 -3.77 9.55 -12.34
N GLN A 447 -4.08 9.59 -11.05
CA GLN A 447 -3.60 10.68 -10.19
C GLN A 447 -2.09 10.60 -10.07
N TYR A 448 -1.41 11.75 -9.93
CA TYR A 448 0.06 11.83 -9.85
C TYR A 448 0.76 11.07 -10.99
N ALA A 449 0.15 11.08 -12.17
CA ALA A 449 0.65 10.52 -13.41
C ALA A 449 0.37 11.48 -14.57
N ALA A 450 0.79 11.14 -15.79
CA ALA A 450 0.53 11.98 -16.95
C ALA A 450 0.35 11.22 -18.26
N ASP A 451 -0.54 11.77 -19.10
CA ASP A 451 -0.65 11.45 -20.51
C ASP A 451 0.23 12.38 -21.35
N TYR A 452 0.95 11.80 -22.31
CA TYR A 452 1.90 12.52 -23.16
C TYR A 452 1.47 12.50 -24.62
N TYR A 453 1.23 13.68 -25.19
CA TYR A 453 0.89 13.84 -26.61
C TYR A 453 2.03 14.53 -27.36
N ARG A 454 2.61 13.85 -28.34
CA ARG A 454 3.62 14.43 -29.23
C ARG A 454 2.96 14.95 -30.49
N LEU A 455 3.13 16.24 -30.77
CA LEU A 455 2.37 16.93 -31.82
C LEU A 455 3.17 17.02 -33.12
N PHE A 456 2.55 16.57 -34.23
CA PHE A 456 3.13 16.55 -35.57
C PHE A 456 2.30 17.42 -36.52
N GLY A 457 2.75 18.65 -36.75
CA GLY A 457 2.16 19.62 -37.67
C GLY A 457 3.03 20.86 -37.78
N ASP A 458 2.57 21.89 -38.50
CA ASP A 458 3.24 23.18 -38.67
C ASP A 458 2.23 24.33 -38.51
N GLY A 459 2.65 25.51 -38.10
CA GLY A 459 1.77 26.67 -37.92
C GLY A 459 0.93 26.66 -36.63
N PRO A 460 -0.07 27.55 -36.52
CA PRO A 460 -0.83 27.74 -35.30
C PRO A 460 -1.74 26.54 -34.99
N ALA A 461 -1.89 26.22 -33.72
CA ALA A 461 -2.84 25.23 -33.21
C ALA A 461 -3.58 25.76 -31.99
N THR A 462 -4.76 25.20 -31.74
CA THR A 462 -5.59 25.52 -30.57
C THR A 462 -5.93 24.24 -29.81
N LEU A 463 -5.64 24.25 -28.51
CA LEU A 463 -6.16 23.29 -27.53
C LEU A 463 -7.47 23.81 -26.95
N ASN A 464 -8.47 22.94 -26.86
CA ASN A 464 -9.64 23.09 -26.03
C ASN A 464 -9.70 21.91 -25.06
N PHE A 465 -9.58 22.16 -23.76
CA PHE A 465 -9.49 21.15 -22.71
C PHE A 465 -10.66 21.26 -21.74
N THR A 466 -11.18 20.12 -21.29
CA THR A 466 -12.18 20.00 -20.23
C THR A 466 -11.85 18.80 -19.35
N GLY A 467 -11.43 19.03 -18.11
CA GLY A 467 -11.25 17.98 -17.11
C GLY A 467 -12.47 17.81 -16.22
N SER A 468 -12.61 16.70 -15.49
CA SER A 468 -13.62 16.61 -14.43
C SER A 468 -13.33 17.63 -13.31
N ASN A 469 -14.36 18.13 -12.65
CA ASN A 469 -14.21 18.91 -11.41
C ASN A 469 -14.04 17.99 -10.19
N HIS A 470 -14.51 16.75 -10.27
CA HIS A 470 -14.58 15.82 -9.15
C HIS A 470 -13.87 14.51 -9.49
N THR A 471 -13.30 13.87 -8.49
CA THR A 471 -12.88 12.47 -8.60
C THR A 471 -13.37 11.67 -7.39
N PRO A 472 -13.85 10.43 -7.59
CA PRO A 472 -14.26 9.59 -6.47
C PRO A 472 -13.08 9.35 -5.51
N LEU A 473 -13.36 9.29 -4.20
CA LEU A 473 -12.35 8.89 -3.22
C LEU A 473 -12.16 7.37 -3.18
N LEU A 474 -13.28 6.65 -3.24
CA LEU A 474 -13.36 5.18 -3.25
C LEU A 474 -14.20 4.72 -4.44
N LYS A 475 -14.21 3.40 -4.67
CA LYS A 475 -15.12 2.74 -5.62
C LYS A 475 -16.58 2.72 -5.17
N VAL A 476 -16.83 3.14 -3.93
CA VAL A 476 -18.16 3.28 -3.33
C VAL A 476 -18.37 4.71 -2.87
N LEU A 477 -19.64 5.07 -2.72
CA LEU A 477 -20.06 6.35 -2.18
C LEU A 477 -20.31 6.17 -0.68
N PRO A 478 -20.52 7.24 0.10
CA PRO A 478 -21.12 7.11 1.42
C PRO A 478 -22.34 6.17 1.40
N PHE A 479 -22.46 5.31 2.42
CA PHE A 479 -23.57 4.37 2.48
C PHE A 479 -24.89 5.14 2.54
N SER A 480 -24.91 6.28 3.21
CA SER A 480 -26.01 7.24 3.18
C SER A 480 -25.48 8.66 3.28
N GLY A 481 -26.37 9.64 3.11
CA GLY A 481 -25.98 11.05 3.27
C GLY A 481 -24.97 11.50 2.22
N GLU A 482 -24.12 12.46 2.61
CA GLU A 482 -23.06 13.06 1.80
C GLU A 482 -21.66 12.66 2.30
N GLN A 483 -21.50 12.17 3.53
CA GLN A 483 -20.22 11.87 4.17
C GLN A 483 -20.17 10.47 4.80
N MET A 484 -18.95 9.96 5.00
CA MET A 484 -18.66 8.71 5.70
C MET A 484 -17.39 8.88 6.55
N TRP A 485 -17.20 8.05 7.57
CA TRP A 485 -15.91 7.97 8.25
C TRP A 485 -14.93 7.19 7.38
N LEU A 486 -13.84 7.83 6.97
CA LEU A 486 -12.77 7.22 6.16
C LEU A 486 -11.48 7.20 6.95
N ALA A 487 -10.83 6.02 7.05
CA ALA A 487 -9.45 5.95 7.50
C ALA A 487 -8.55 6.50 6.38
N ASN A 488 -7.81 7.56 6.69
CA ASN A 488 -6.89 8.16 5.72
C ASN A 488 -5.78 7.14 5.38
N ARG A 489 -5.37 7.10 4.12
CA ARG A 489 -4.45 6.07 3.60
C ARG A 489 -3.01 6.39 4.00
N ALA A 490 -2.29 5.45 4.59
CA ALA A 490 -0.86 5.60 4.84
C ALA A 490 -0.23 4.23 5.11
N ASN A 491 1.06 4.13 4.84
CA ASN A 491 1.86 2.97 5.20
C ASN A 491 2.17 3.02 6.70
N TYR A 492 2.54 1.89 7.30
CA TYR A 492 3.03 1.78 8.67
C TYR A 492 2.30 2.67 9.70
N SER A 493 0.97 2.65 9.66
CA SER A 493 0.12 3.60 10.39
C SER A 493 -0.91 2.89 11.25
N ASN A 494 -1.46 3.59 12.24
CA ASN A 494 -2.50 3.10 13.13
C ASN A 494 -3.64 4.13 13.28
N MET A 495 -4.55 4.15 12.31
CA MET A 495 -5.72 5.02 12.33
C MET A 495 -6.71 4.55 13.40
N ARG A 496 -7.24 5.47 14.21
CA ARG A 496 -8.17 5.17 15.30
C ARG A 496 -9.37 6.11 15.32
N LEU A 497 -10.55 5.55 15.52
CA LEU A 497 -11.79 6.27 15.75
C LEU A 497 -12.43 5.73 17.04
N THR A 498 -12.33 6.50 18.13
CA THR A 498 -12.71 6.04 19.50
C THR A 498 -13.83 6.87 20.11
N HIS A 499 -14.81 6.22 20.76
CA HIS A 499 -15.90 6.88 21.50
C HIS A 499 -16.26 6.13 22.79
N GLU A 500 -16.69 6.87 23.82
CA GLU A 500 -17.17 6.33 25.10
C GLU A 500 -18.69 6.19 25.12
N PHE A 501 -19.20 5.01 25.49
CA PHE A 501 -20.62 4.71 25.57
C PHE A 501 -21.02 4.31 26.99
N ASP A 502 -22.08 4.95 27.52
CA ASP A 502 -22.67 4.59 28.81
C ASP A 502 -23.77 3.52 28.61
N LEU A 503 -23.40 2.25 28.78
CA LEU A 503 -24.33 1.11 28.73
C LEU A 503 -24.90 0.77 30.12
N SER A 504 -24.70 1.62 31.14
CA SER A 504 -25.13 1.33 32.51
C SER A 504 -26.65 1.28 32.69
N GLY A 505 -27.39 1.92 31.77
CA GLY A 505 -28.84 2.00 31.77
C GLY A 505 -29.57 0.84 31.09
N VAL A 506 -28.86 -0.05 30.38
CA VAL A 506 -29.46 -1.10 29.53
C VAL A 506 -29.06 -2.50 29.99
N ALA A 507 -29.89 -3.49 29.69
CA ALA A 507 -29.64 -4.90 30.03
C ALA A 507 -29.00 -5.71 28.88
N SER A 508 -29.09 -5.18 27.67
CA SER A 508 -28.50 -5.67 26.42
C SER A 508 -28.21 -4.46 25.55
N ALA A 509 -27.24 -4.59 24.65
CA ALA A 509 -26.89 -3.55 23.70
C ALA A 509 -26.36 -4.22 22.42
N THR A 510 -26.56 -3.57 21.28
CA THR A 510 -26.08 -4.04 19.98
C THR A 510 -25.34 -2.89 19.30
N LEU A 511 -24.15 -3.16 18.75
CA LEU A 511 -23.46 -2.25 17.85
C LEU A 511 -23.80 -2.61 16.42
N GLU A 512 -24.30 -1.66 15.65
CA GLU A 512 -24.60 -1.80 14.23
C GLU A 512 -23.82 -0.75 13.43
N TYR A 513 -23.27 -1.13 12.28
CA TYR A 513 -22.61 -0.18 11.36
C TYR A 513 -22.54 -0.76 9.94
N ALA A 514 -22.36 0.12 8.95
CA ALA A 514 -21.94 -0.24 7.60
C ALA A 514 -20.42 -0.11 7.50
N VAL A 515 -19.77 -1.05 6.81
CA VAL A 515 -18.33 -1.05 6.54
C VAL A 515 -18.06 -1.35 5.07
N PHE A 516 -17.12 -0.60 4.48
CA PHE A 516 -16.48 -0.92 3.22
C PHE A 516 -15.00 -1.09 3.48
N HIS A 517 -14.37 -2.14 2.95
CA HIS A 517 -12.92 -2.30 3.02
C HIS A 517 -12.34 -2.80 1.70
N GLU A 518 -11.24 -2.18 1.30
CA GLU A 518 -10.33 -2.64 0.26
C GLU A 518 -8.92 -2.43 0.81
N ILE A 519 -8.42 -3.43 1.55
CA ILE A 519 -7.12 -3.41 2.26
C ILE A 519 -6.33 -4.69 1.95
N GLU A 520 -5.03 -4.71 2.23
CA GLU A 520 -4.19 -5.86 1.90
C GLU A 520 -4.59 -7.12 2.68
N VAL A 521 -4.55 -8.29 2.03
CA VAL A 521 -4.95 -9.55 2.66
C VAL A 521 -3.79 -10.16 3.45
N GLY A 522 -3.99 -10.35 4.75
CA GLY A 522 -3.00 -11.00 5.63
C GLY A 522 -1.80 -10.13 6.04
N TYR A 523 -1.82 -8.84 5.74
CA TYR A 523 -0.80 -7.85 6.12
C TYR A 523 -1.46 -6.66 6.84
N ASP A 524 -2.46 -6.09 6.18
CA ASP A 524 -3.34 -5.05 6.72
C ASP A 524 -4.52 -5.63 7.49
N PHE A 525 -4.80 -5.03 8.65
CA PHE A 525 -5.89 -5.47 9.51
C PHE A 525 -6.65 -4.28 10.11
N ALA A 526 -7.98 -4.34 10.04
CA ALA A 526 -8.84 -3.43 10.78
C ALA A 526 -9.68 -4.15 11.83
N TYR A 527 -9.82 -3.52 12.98
CA TYR A 527 -10.42 -4.09 14.19
C TYR A 527 -11.58 -3.21 14.66
N VAL A 528 -12.60 -3.86 15.24
CA VAL A 528 -13.55 -3.18 16.12
C VAL A 528 -13.34 -3.74 17.50
N SER A 529 -12.95 -2.90 18.44
CA SER A 529 -12.47 -3.31 19.76
C SER A 529 -13.19 -2.56 20.86
N ILE A 530 -13.24 -3.15 22.05
CA ILE A 530 -13.87 -2.58 23.25
C ILE A 530 -12.92 -2.55 24.43
N SER A 531 -12.99 -1.49 25.22
CA SER A 531 -12.23 -1.31 26.46
C SER A 531 -13.16 -1.01 27.64
N THR A 532 -12.88 -1.66 28.78
CA THR A 532 -13.60 -1.47 30.05
C THR A 532 -12.73 -0.82 31.13
N ASP A 533 -11.50 -0.41 30.79
CA ASP A 533 -10.50 0.09 31.75
C ASP A 533 -9.96 1.48 31.39
N GLY A 534 -10.72 2.23 30.61
CA GLY A 534 -10.34 3.58 30.20
C GLY A 534 -9.40 3.61 28.99
N GLY A 535 -9.40 2.56 28.15
CA GLY A 535 -8.60 2.51 26.92
C GLY A 535 -7.17 2.01 27.13
N GLN A 536 -6.87 1.43 28.31
CA GLN A 536 -5.55 0.88 28.61
C GLN A 536 -5.35 -0.48 27.93
N THR A 537 -6.40 -1.31 27.92
CA THR A 537 -6.43 -2.58 27.19
C THR A 537 -7.68 -2.69 26.32
N TRP A 538 -7.59 -3.48 25.26
CA TRP A 538 -8.60 -3.62 24.23
C TRP A 538 -8.86 -5.09 23.94
N GLN A 539 -10.14 -5.43 23.79
CA GLN A 539 -10.59 -6.75 23.36
C GLN A 539 -11.28 -6.61 22.01
N GLY A 540 -10.88 -7.43 21.04
CA GLY A 540 -11.56 -7.52 19.75
C GLY A 540 -13.01 -7.97 19.90
N LEU A 541 -13.93 -7.26 19.24
CA LEU A 541 -15.32 -7.66 19.10
C LEU A 541 -15.48 -8.57 17.87
N VAL A 542 -16.51 -9.41 17.90
CA VAL A 542 -16.74 -10.43 16.86
C VAL A 542 -17.95 -10.05 16.01
N GLY A 543 -17.69 -9.77 14.73
CA GLY A 543 -18.68 -9.59 13.69
C GLY A 543 -18.84 -10.82 12.78
N SER A 544 -20.03 -10.97 12.22
CA SER A 544 -20.39 -12.07 11.32
C SER A 544 -19.75 -11.97 9.94
N ASN A 545 -19.50 -10.74 9.47
CA ASN A 545 -18.90 -10.45 8.17
C ASN A 545 -17.40 -10.16 8.24
N MET A 546 -16.81 -10.18 9.43
CA MET A 546 -15.36 -10.15 9.62
C MET A 546 -14.68 -11.43 9.08
N GLN A 547 -13.39 -11.34 8.83
CA GLN A 547 -12.48 -12.45 8.52
C GLN A 547 -11.84 -13.00 9.80
N GLY A 548 -10.87 -13.91 9.67
CA GLY A 548 -10.10 -14.49 10.79
C GLY A 548 -10.46 -15.93 11.13
N GLU A 549 -11.38 -16.55 10.37
CA GLU A 549 -11.72 -17.98 10.53
C GLU A 549 -10.87 -18.90 9.64
N ALA A 550 -10.29 -18.36 8.57
CA ALA A 550 -9.48 -19.13 7.63
C ALA A 550 -8.01 -18.75 7.76
N VAL A 551 -7.12 -19.74 7.64
CA VAL A 551 -5.66 -19.54 7.65
C VAL A 551 -5.21 -18.51 6.61
N ARG A 552 -5.90 -18.42 5.46
CA ARG A 552 -5.57 -17.45 4.41
C ARG A 552 -5.82 -15.98 4.81
N ASP A 553 -6.61 -15.75 5.85
CA ASP A 553 -6.98 -14.39 6.28
C ASP A 553 -5.85 -13.77 7.11
N ASP A 554 -5.07 -14.60 7.82
CA ASP A 554 -3.86 -14.22 8.54
C ASP A 554 -2.88 -15.42 8.54
N PRO A 555 -2.14 -15.64 7.45
CA PRO A 555 -1.31 -16.83 7.32
C PRO A 555 -0.04 -16.78 8.19
N ALA A 556 0.38 -15.58 8.57
CA ALA A 556 1.53 -15.33 9.45
C ALA A 556 1.17 -15.35 10.95
N ASP A 557 -0.13 -15.38 11.30
CA ASP A 557 -0.64 -15.37 12.68
C ASP A 557 -0.21 -14.09 13.44
N VAL A 558 -0.30 -12.94 12.77
CA VAL A 558 0.17 -11.64 13.28
C VAL A 558 -0.96 -10.70 13.72
N ALA A 559 -2.21 -11.00 13.40
CA ALA A 559 -3.37 -10.19 13.79
C ALA A 559 -3.52 -10.10 15.32
N TYR A 560 -4.07 -8.98 15.80
CA TYR A 560 -4.21 -8.72 17.24
C TYR A 560 -5.49 -9.27 17.88
N THR A 561 -6.46 -9.70 17.06
CA THR A 561 -7.76 -10.21 17.52
C THR A 561 -8.15 -11.45 16.73
N ASP A 562 -9.08 -12.25 17.27
CA ASP A 562 -9.59 -13.46 16.59
C ASP A 562 -10.38 -13.15 15.31
N ARG A 563 -10.92 -11.92 15.19
CA ARG A 563 -11.81 -11.48 14.12
C ARG A 563 -11.50 -10.03 13.75
N PHE A 564 -11.34 -9.80 12.46
CA PHE A 564 -10.83 -8.54 11.89
C PHE A 564 -11.32 -8.39 10.44
N TYR A 565 -11.17 -7.21 9.86
CA TYR A 565 -11.32 -6.99 8.42
C TYR A 565 -9.95 -7.09 7.75
N THR A 566 -9.90 -7.76 6.61
CA THR A 566 -8.73 -7.84 5.72
C THR A 566 -9.22 -8.16 4.29
N GLY A 567 -8.45 -7.81 3.26
CA GLY A 567 -8.88 -8.01 1.88
C GLY A 567 -10.01 -7.06 1.44
N ARG A 568 -10.92 -7.53 0.56
CA ARG A 568 -11.88 -6.68 -0.17
C ARG A 568 -13.34 -7.09 0.05
N SER A 569 -14.21 -6.14 0.44
CA SER A 569 -15.66 -6.34 0.56
C SER A 569 -16.41 -6.16 -0.77
N ASN A 570 -15.81 -5.48 -1.75
CA ASN A 570 -16.37 -5.05 -3.05
C ASN A 570 -17.48 -3.97 -2.97
N ASP A 571 -18.32 -4.02 -1.94
CA ASP A 571 -19.37 -3.04 -1.66
C ASP A 571 -19.52 -2.89 -0.13
N TRP A 572 -20.43 -2.04 0.32
CA TRP A 572 -20.79 -1.91 1.73
C TRP A 572 -21.40 -3.20 2.30
N VAL A 573 -20.93 -3.56 3.48
CA VAL A 573 -21.43 -4.67 4.27
C VAL A 573 -21.94 -4.14 5.59
N GLN A 574 -23.10 -4.63 6.03
CA GLN A 574 -23.66 -4.28 7.33
C GLN A 574 -23.19 -5.27 8.38
N GLU A 575 -22.78 -4.79 9.54
CA GLU A 575 -22.36 -5.61 10.66
C GLU A 575 -23.25 -5.37 11.89
N SER A 576 -23.43 -6.42 12.69
CA SER A 576 -24.15 -6.38 13.95
C SER A 576 -23.38 -7.18 15.00
N ILE A 577 -23.00 -6.52 16.10
CA ILE A 577 -22.17 -7.09 17.16
C ILE A 577 -22.93 -7.02 18.49
N ASP A 578 -23.00 -8.15 19.19
CA ASP A 578 -23.59 -8.22 20.53
C ASP A 578 -22.68 -7.56 21.58
N LEU A 579 -23.17 -6.48 22.19
CA LEU A 579 -22.53 -5.78 23.30
C LEU A 579 -23.14 -6.16 24.66
N THR A 580 -24.11 -7.09 24.72
CA THR A 580 -24.75 -7.54 25.96
C THR A 580 -23.76 -7.95 27.06
N PRO A 581 -22.60 -8.60 26.77
CA PRO A 581 -21.59 -8.89 27.80
C PRO A 581 -21.05 -7.65 28.54
N TYR A 582 -21.19 -6.47 27.94
CA TYR A 582 -20.71 -5.20 28.46
C TYR A 582 -21.84 -4.27 28.95
N ALA A 583 -23.09 -4.73 28.96
CA ALA A 583 -24.21 -3.99 29.52
C ALA A 583 -24.03 -3.75 31.04
N GLY A 584 -24.52 -2.62 31.56
CA GLY A 584 -24.42 -2.27 32.97
C GLY A 584 -23.16 -1.48 33.37
N GLN A 585 -22.32 -1.08 32.41
CA GLN A 585 -21.09 -0.29 32.65
C GLN A 585 -20.82 0.72 31.53
N VAL A 586 -19.83 1.58 31.74
CA VAL A 586 -19.31 2.49 30.72
C VAL A 586 -18.16 1.79 29.99
N VAL A 587 -18.14 1.89 28.66
CA VAL A 587 -17.14 1.27 27.79
C VAL A 587 -16.61 2.26 26.77
N GLN A 588 -15.44 2.00 26.20
CA GLN A 588 -14.98 2.66 24.98
C GLN A 588 -15.00 1.67 23.83
N ILE A 589 -15.47 2.09 22.66
CA ILE A 589 -15.40 1.32 21.41
C ILE A 589 -14.45 2.05 20.46
N ARG A 590 -13.61 1.29 19.76
CA ARG A 590 -12.64 1.78 18.79
C ARG A 590 -12.79 1.03 17.47
N PHE A 591 -12.86 1.77 16.39
CA PHE A 591 -12.52 1.28 15.05
C PHE A 591 -11.04 1.62 14.81
N GLU A 592 -10.24 0.60 14.49
CA GLU A 592 -8.79 0.72 14.36
C GLU A 592 -8.35 0.10 13.04
N TYR A 593 -7.49 0.76 12.28
CA TYR A 593 -6.91 0.21 11.05
C TYR A 593 -5.39 0.33 11.15
N VAL A 594 -4.73 -0.83 11.20
CA VAL A 594 -3.29 -0.97 11.31
C VAL A 594 -2.76 -1.43 9.97
N THR A 595 -1.86 -0.64 9.39
CA THR A 595 -1.21 -0.96 8.12
C THR A 595 0.19 -1.51 8.31
N ASP A 596 0.59 -2.34 7.36
CA ASP A 596 1.96 -2.77 7.19
C ASP A 596 2.75 -1.70 6.38
N PRO A 597 4.05 -1.90 6.10
CA PRO A 597 4.93 -0.80 5.69
C PRO A 597 4.92 -0.43 4.20
N ILE A 598 4.24 -1.19 3.35
CA ILE A 598 4.14 -0.94 1.92
C ILE A 598 2.76 -1.38 1.44
N LEU A 599 2.32 -0.88 0.29
CA LEU A 599 1.11 -1.33 -0.39
C LEU A 599 -0.17 -1.00 0.37
N THR A 600 -0.69 0.18 0.06
CA THR A 600 -2.04 0.55 0.45
C THR A 600 -3.04 0.46 -0.70
N PHE A 601 -4.23 -0.03 -0.39
CA PHE A 601 -5.37 -0.08 -1.31
C PHE A 601 -6.34 1.09 -1.05
N GLY A 602 -7.62 0.95 -1.40
CA GLY A 602 -8.64 1.98 -1.18
C GLY A 602 -8.85 2.33 0.29
N GLY A 603 -8.47 1.45 1.22
CA GLY A 603 -8.59 1.66 2.66
C GLY A 603 -9.91 1.12 3.21
N ILE A 604 -10.34 1.68 4.35
CA ILE A 604 -11.56 1.25 5.05
C ILE A 604 -12.42 2.46 5.42
N ALA A 605 -13.73 2.30 5.26
CA ALA A 605 -14.72 3.30 5.60
C ALA A 605 -15.86 2.71 6.43
N PHE A 606 -16.42 3.52 7.32
CA PHE A 606 -17.55 3.20 8.16
C PHE A 606 -18.64 4.26 8.02
N ASP A 607 -19.89 3.84 8.12
CA ASP A 607 -21.04 4.73 8.09
C ASP A 607 -22.16 4.13 8.97
N ASN A 608 -23.11 4.97 9.39
CA ASN A 608 -24.31 4.57 10.13
C ASN A 608 -24.00 3.77 11.40
N ILE A 609 -23.05 4.25 12.21
CA ILE A 609 -22.67 3.62 13.47
C ILE A 609 -23.78 3.87 14.50
N ALA A 610 -24.40 2.81 15.01
CA ALA A 610 -25.57 2.89 15.89
C ALA A 610 -25.45 1.98 17.11
N ILE A 611 -26.02 2.43 18.23
CA ILE A 611 -26.36 1.60 19.39
C ILE A 611 -27.81 1.93 19.76
N PRO A 612 -28.80 1.23 19.15
CA PRO A 612 -30.21 1.59 19.26
C PRO A 612 -30.73 1.61 20.71
N GLU A 613 -30.23 0.74 21.58
CA GLU A 613 -30.71 0.62 22.97
C GLU A 613 -30.40 1.85 23.84
N ILE A 614 -29.46 2.70 23.41
CA ILE A 614 -29.15 3.99 24.04
C ILE A 614 -29.44 5.20 23.14
N GLU A 615 -30.16 4.98 22.03
CA GLU A 615 -30.52 6.00 21.05
C GLU A 615 -29.30 6.71 20.42
N PHE A 616 -28.16 6.00 20.28
CA PHE A 616 -26.98 6.52 19.59
C PHE A 616 -27.03 6.21 18.09
N TYR A 617 -26.71 7.19 17.26
CA TYR A 617 -26.59 7.07 15.82
C TYR A 617 -25.64 8.14 15.26
N ASP A 618 -24.73 7.72 14.38
CA ASP A 618 -23.79 8.57 13.65
C ASP A 618 -23.66 8.13 12.19
N ASP A 619 -24.08 9.01 11.28
CA ASP A 619 -23.99 8.91 9.81
C ASP A 619 -22.84 9.77 9.24
N ALA A 620 -21.88 10.18 10.07
CA ALA A 620 -20.73 11.03 9.73
C ALA A 620 -21.07 12.46 9.23
N GLU A 621 -22.35 12.86 9.20
CA GLU A 621 -22.77 14.21 8.72
C GLU A 621 -22.51 15.32 9.75
N SER A 622 -22.19 14.96 10.99
CA SER A 622 -21.99 15.92 12.07
C SER A 622 -21.04 15.42 13.15
N GLU A 623 -20.65 16.30 14.08
CA GLU A 623 -19.73 15.95 15.16
C GLU A 623 -20.47 15.21 16.26
N ASN A 624 -20.15 13.94 16.46
CA ASN A 624 -20.86 13.04 17.36
C ASN A 624 -19.99 12.53 18.52
N GLY A 625 -18.90 13.24 18.85
CA GLY A 625 -18.11 12.99 20.07
C GLY A 625 -16.95 12.02 19.90
N TRP A 626 -16.65 11.62 18.66
CA TRP A 626 -15.54 10.73 18.35
C TRP A 626 -14.20 11.43 18.54
N THR A 627 -13.22 10.68 19.03
CA THR A 627 -11.81 11.05 18.91
C THR A 627 -11.26 10.34 17.67
N ALA A 628 -11.04 11.11 16.61
CA ALA A 628 -10.47 10.64 15.35
C ALA A 628 -8.97 10.95 15.30
N GLU A 629 -8.18 9.91 15.02
CA GLU A 629 -6.74 9.98 14.77
C GLU A 629 -6.49 9.29 13.42
N GLY A 630 -6.20 10.05 12.37
CA GLY A 630 -6.09 9.53 11.01
C GLY A 630 -7.43 9.16 10.35
N PHE A 631 -8.57 9.24 11.05
CA PHE A 631 -9.90 9.19 10.43
C PHE A 631 -10.41 10.59 10.06
N VAL A 632 -11.13 10.70 8.95
CA VAL A 632 -11.81 11.93 8.52
C VAL A 632 -13.27 11.66 8.19
N ARG A 633 -14.12 12.69 8.26
CA ARG A 633 -15.46 12.64 7.65
C ARG A 633 -15.32 13.05 6.19
N ALA A 634 -15.29 12.07 5.31
CA ALA A 634 -15.04 12.28 3.89
C ALA A 634 -16.34 12.23 3.10
N THR A 635 -16.48 13.16 2.15
CA THR A 635 -17.47 13.03 1.08
C THR A 635 -17.13 11.85 0.16
N GLY A 636 -18.05 11.46 -0.72
CA GLY A 636 -17.74 10.44 -1.74
C GLY A 636 -16.79 10.90 -2.85
N TYR A 637 -16.46 12.19 -2.88
CA TYR A 637 -15.60 12.83 -3.87
C TYR A 637 -14.59 13.77 -3.22
N VAL A 638 -13.54 14.08 -3.97
CA VAL A 638 -12.69 15.24 -3.72
C VAL A 638 -12.58 16.12 -4.97
N PRO A 639 -12.29 17.43 -4.80
CA PRO A 639 -11.92 18.32 -5.89
C PRO A 639 -10.76 17.75 -6.71
N GLN A 640 -10.95 17.67 -8.02
CA GLN A 640 -9.92 17.27 -8.96
C GLN A 640 -9.09 18.48 -9.39
N ARG A 641 -7.76 18.37 -9.28
CA ARG A 641 -6.82 19.35 -9.85
C ARG A 641 -6.21 18.80 -11.14
N TRP A 642 -5.99 19.69 -12.10
CA TRP A 642 -5.38 19.39 -13.40
C TRP A 642 -4.16 20.25 -13.64
N HIS A 643 -3.16 19.69 -14.30
CA HIS A 643 -1.93 20.37 -14.67
C HIS A 643 -1.63 20.08 -16.14
N ILE A 644 -1.51 21.12 -16.95
CA ILE A 644 -1.24 20.99 -18.37
C ILE A 644 0.08 21.69 -18.68
N LEU A 645 1.06 20.94 -19.17
CA LEU A 645 2.35 21.49 -19.58
C LEU A 645 2.47 21.41 -21.10
N LEU A 646 2.76 22.55 -21.73
CA LEU A 646 3.10 22.64 -23.14
C LEU A 646 4.62 22.78 -23.27
N VAL A 647 5.25 21.82 -23.92
CA VAL A 647 6.65 21.91 -24.33
C VAL A 647 6.72 22.39 -25.77
N THR A 648 7.37 23.52 -26.01
CA THR A 648 7.69 24.04 -27.36
C THR A 648 9.21 24.17 -27.53
N TYR A 649 9.67 24.59 -28.72
CA TYR A 649 11.10 24.71 -29.01
C TYR A 649 11.44 26.08 -29.56
N GLU A 650 12.37 26.77 -28.89
CA GLU A 650 12.92 28.06 -29.29
C GLU A 650 14.42 27.92 -29.56
N ASN A 651 14.86 28.21 -30.79
CA ASN A 651 16.26 28.06 -31.20
C ASN A 651 16.88 26.69 -30.86
N GLY A 652 16.08 25.61 -30.88
CA GLY A 652 16.50 24.24 -30.59
C GLY A 652 16.53 23.86 -29.11
N ALA A 653 16.12 24.75 -28.21
CA ALA A 653 15.98 24.47 -26.78
C ALA A 653 14.49 24.25 -26.41
N PRO A 654 14.16 23.23 -25.59
CA PRO A 654 12.81 23.03 -25.11
C PRO A 654 12.42 24.14 -24.12
N VAL A 655 11.18 24.63 -24.25
CA VAL A 655 10.56 25.62 -23.38
C VAL A 655 9.27 25.04 -22.84
N VAL A 656 9.20 24.83 -21.53
CA VAL A 656 8.04 24.30 -20.82
C VAL A 656 7.18 25.47 -20.34
N THR A 657 5.90 25.48 -20.71
CA THR A 657 4.94 26.53 -20.33
C THR A 657 3.68 25.87 -19.75
N PRO A 658 3.28 26.17 -18.51
CA PRO A 658 2.00 25.71 -17.99
C PRO A 658 0.84 26.40 -18.72
N ILE A 659 -0.22 25.65 -19.02
CA ILE A 659 -1.48 26.19 -19.52
C ILE A 659 -2.41 26.42 -18.33
N GLU A 660 -2.74 27.69 -18.09
CA GLU A 660 -3.66 28.09 -17.03
C GLU A 660 -5.08 27.59 -17.29
N LEU A 661 -5.69 26.95 -16.28
CA LEU A 661 -7.07 26.49 -16.31
C LEU A 661 -8.02 27.49 -15.63
N SER A 662 -9.28 27.49 -16.05
CA SER A 662 -10.37 28.15 -15.33
C SER A 662 -10.68 27.44 -14.00
N ALA A 663 -11.44 28.11 -13.13
CA ALA A 663 -11.88 27.54 -11.86
C ALA A 663 -12.78 26.29 -12.01
N ASP A 664 -13.33 26.06 -13.19
CA ASP A 664 -14.05 24.84 -13.56
C ASP A 664 -13.19 23.92 -14.44
N ASN A 665 -11.87 23.92 -14.34
CA ASN A 665 -10.99 22.96 -15.02
C ASN A 665 -11.16 22.91 -16.56
N THR A 666 -11.33 24.08 -17.22
CA THR A 666 -11.30 24.20 -18.69
C THR A 666 -10.17 25.09 -19.14
N ALA A 667 -9.68 24.90 -20.37
CA ALA A 667 -8.70 25.79 -20.96
C ALA A 667 -8.90 25.90 -22.48
N ILE A 668 -8.64 27.10 -23.02
CA ILE A 668 -8.41 27.30 -24.44
C ILE A 668 -7.04 27.96 -24.60
N ALA A 669 -6.13 27.31 -25.31
CA ALA A 669 -4.77 27.78 -25.51
C ALA A 669 -4.38 27.75 -26.98
N GLU A 670 -3.79 28.84 -27.47
CA GLU A 670 -3.21 28.94 -28.81
C GLU A 670 -1.69 28.86 -28.73
N PHE A 671 -1.08 28.05 -29.59
CA PHE A 671 0.36 27.88 -29.65
C PHE A 671 0.81 27.55 -31.08
N SER A 672 2.12 27.57 -31.33
CA SER A 672 2.68 27.18 -32.62
C SER A 672 3.18 25.74 -32.58
N LEU A 673 2.90 24.98 -33.63
CA LEU A 673 3.52 23.67 -33.88
C LEU A 673 4.88 23.80 -34.56
N ASP A 674 5.22 25.00 -35.03
CA ASP A 674 6.55 25.28 -35.59
C ASP A 674 7.62 25.05 -34.54
N SER A 675 8.68 24.33 -34.93
CA SER A 675 9.81 24.02 -34.06
C SER A 675 11.06 24.71 -34.59
N ASP A 676 11.42 25.83 -33.97
CA ASP A 676 12.65 26.54 -34.32
C ASP A 676 13.85 25.74 -33.82
N GLY A 677 14.71 25.27 -34.73
CA GLY A 677 15.93 24.53 -34.37
C GLY A 677 15.82 23.01 -34.24
N GLY A 678 14.66 22.40 -34.54
CA GLY A 678 14.51 20.93 -34.60
C GLY A 678 14.09 20.30 -33.28
N GLY A 679 12.78 20.18 -33.09
CA GLY A 679 12.10 19.51 -31.99
C GLY A 679 10.64 19.24 -32.38
N ARG A 680 9.82 18.67 -31.50
CA ARG A 680 8.37 18.54 -31.73
C ARG A 680 7.63 18.86 -30.45
N PRO A 681 6.62 19.75 -30.46
CA PRO A 681 5.92 20.10 -29.24
C PRO A 681 5.31 18.89 -28.54
N TYR A 682 5.28 18.94 -27.21
CA TYR A 682 4.57 17.99 -26.37
C TYR A 682 3.47 18.69 -25.60
N LEU A 683 2.34 18.02 -25.45
CA LEU A 683 1.30 18.38 -24.50
C LEU A 683 1.25 17.28 -23.43
N ILE A 684 1.49 17.66 -22.18
CA ILE A 684 1.49 16.77 -21.02
C ILE A 684 0.25 17.09 -20.22
N ILE A 685 -0.62 16.10 -20.00
CA ILE A 685 -1.86 16.23 -19.23
C ILE A 685 -1.70 15.41 -17.95
N ALA A 686 -1.70 16.06 -16.80
CA ALA A 686 -1.57 15.42 -15.49
C ALA A 686 -2.73 15.76 -14.58
N ALA A 687 -3.01 14.87 -13.64
CA ALA A 687 -4.07 15.01 -12.65
C ALA A 687 -3.51 14.78 -11.24
N THR A 688 -4.03 15.51 -10.25
CA THR A 688 -3.70 15.27 -8.82
C THR A 688 -4.93 15.46 -7.95
N ALA A 689 -5.17 14.51 -7.06
CA ALA A 689 -6.13 14.60 -5.97
C ALA A 689 -5.63 13.74 -4.80
N PRO A 690 -5.81 14.19 -3.55
CA PRO A 690 -5.30 13.50 -2.38
C PRO A 690 -6.02 12.17 -2.20
N MET A 691 -5.25 11.14 -1.82
CA MET A 691 -5.74 9.89 -1.22
C MET A 691 -6.68 9.02 -2.07
N THR A 692 -6.95 9.38 -3.32
CA THR A 692 -7.71 8.54 -4.26
C THR A 692 -6.79 7.68 -5.13
N LEU A 693 -7.26 6.49 -5.49
CA LEU A 693 -6.67 5.60 -6.49
C LEU A 693 -7.49 5.59 -7.81
N GLU A 694 -8.55 6.40 -7.86
CA GLU A 694 -9.47 6.48 -9.00
C GLU A 694 -8.95 7.49 -10.03
N PRO A 695 -9.00 7.13 -11.32
CA PRO A 695 -8.44 7.96 -12.37
C PRO A 695 -9.32 9.18 -12.65
N ALA A 696 -8.70 10.26 -13.11
CA ALA A 696 -9.37 11.50 -13.48
C ALA A 696 -9.79 11.48 -14.95
N HIS A 697 -11.04 11.84 -15.23
CA HIS A 697 -11.57 11.88 -16.60
C HIS A 697 -11.39 13.25 -17.26
N TYR A 698 -10.96 13.30 -18.52
CA TYR A 698 -10.89 14.53 -19.31
C TYR A 698 -11.25 14.34 -20.79
N GLN A 699 -11.53 15.47 -21.44
CA GLN A 699 -11.67 15.59 -22.88
C GLN A 699 -10.73 16.68 -23.38
N LEU A 700 -10.12 16.45 -24.54
CA LEU A 700 -9.41 17.51 -25.27
C LEU A 700 -9.75 17.49 -26.76
N GLU A 701 -9.70 18.67 -27.37
CA GLU A 701 -9.77 18.87 -28.81
C GLU A 701 -8.57 19.72 -29.24
N LEU A 702 -7.86 19.25 -30.25
CA LEU A 702 -6.75 19.96 -30.90
C LEU A 702 -7.16 20.33 -32.32
N THR A 703 -7.05 21.60 -32.68
CA THR A 703 -7.35 22.13 -34.02
C THR A 703 -6.17 22.93 -34.59
N GLN A 704 -6.13 23.14 -35.91
CA GLN A 704 -5.08 23.83 -36.64
C GLN A 704 -5.67 24.79 -37.69
#